data_AF-A0A2G5DHR7-F1
#
_entry.id   AF-A0A2G5DHR7-F1
#
_cell.length_a   1.000
_cell.length_b   1.000
_cell.length_c   1.000
_cell.angle_alpha   90.00
_cell.angle_beta   90.00
_cell.angle_gamma   90.00
#
_symmetry.space_group_name_H-M   'P 1'
#
loop_
_entity.id
_entity.type
_entity.pdbx_description
1 polymer ?
#
loop_
_entity_poly.entity_id
_entity_poly.type
_entity_poly.pdbx_seq_one_letter_code
_entity_poly.pdbx_strand_id
1 'polypeptide(L)'
;MFGAKEMMGSSLMFDKSTLLIPSSRFLYNSNNHYQYNHNLCFSPVFQKRRSLNSVKKVVKTSSSSSSSSVVVAAVSENLVRVVPEKPVKFKARAVVTVRRNNKEDFKETLVKHFDALTDKIGRNVVLELISTEINPRTKAPKKSNEAVLKDWSKKLNVRGERVTYTAEFLIDSRFGVPGAIAVINKHQREFFLESIVVEGLACGPVHFSCNSWVQSTKDHPGKRVFFSNMPYLPSETPDGLKELRLKELKDLRGDGKGERKHSDRIYDYAIYNDLGNPDKGIDLARPKLGGEAIPYPRRCRTGRLPTDTDINAEIRVEKPLPMYVPRDEAFEESKQDTFAAWRLKGVLHNLIPSLIASLSAENHDFKGFSAIDSLYKEGLVLNIGFKDEQKRLPKIVSKIRESSQGLLKYDTPRIISKDKFAWLRDDEFARQAIAGINPVNIERLEVFPPVSELDPTIYGPQESALKEEHIVGHLNGMSAEEALKDNKLFILDHHDVYLPFLDRINALDGRKAYGTRTLFFLTPLGTLKPIAIELSLPHTGHGSSSKRVLSPPVDATTNWLWQLAKAHVCSNDAGVHQLVNHWLRTHACLEPFILAAHRQMSAMHPIFKLLDPHMRYTLEINALARQSLINAGGVIESCFTPGEYCMEISAAAYQDHWRFDQEGLPADLIRRFVIF
;
A
#
# COMPACT_ATOMS: atom_id res chain seq x y z
N MET A 1 13.08 15.13 8.48
CA MET A 1 11.86 14.27 8.38
C MET A 1 11.10 14.37 7.03
N PHE A 2 11.64 15.05 6.02
CA PHE A 2 11.04 15.12 4.67
C PHE A 2 11.22 13.83 3.84
N GLY A 3 12.24 13.01 4.14
CA GLY A 3 12.58 11.82 3.36
C GLY A 3 11.52 10.72 3.30
N ALA A 4 10.77 10.43 4.37
CA ALA A 4 9.84 9.29 4.36
C ALA A 4 8.55 9.56 3.57
N LYS A 5 8.03 10.80 3.58
CA LYS A 5 6.89 11.21 2.73
C LYS A 5 7.31 11.37 1.26
N GLU A 6 8.54 11.83 1.00
CA GLU A 6 9.06 12.00 -0.37
C GLU A 6 9.51 10.66 -1.01
N MET A 7 9.97 9.69 -0.22
CA MET A 7 10.39 8.36 -0.71
C MET A 7 9.22 7.47 -1.17
N MET A 8 8.00 7.70 -0.68
CA MET A 8 6.87 6.78 -0.88
C MET A 8 5.78 7.29 -1.84
N GLY A 9 6.01 8.44 -2.48
CA GLY A 9 5.31 8.89 -3.69
C GLY A 9 3.78 8.80 -3.65
N SER A 10 3.13 9.80 -3.05
CA SER A 10 1.68 9.99 -3.18
C SER A 10 1.31 10.37 -4.62
N SER A 11 0.24 9.75 -5.13
CA SER A 11 -0.48 10.20 -6.32
C SER A 11 -1.09 11.59 -6.06
N LEU A 12 -0.55 12.62 -6.70
CA LEU A 12 -1.23 13.92 -6.84
C LEU A 12 -1.68 14.03 -8.30
N MET A 13 -2.89 13.54 -8.59
CA MET A 13 -3.66 14.07 -9.70
C MET A 13 -4.33 15.36 -9.23
N PHE A 14 -3.75 16.50 -9.60
CA PHE A 14 -4.52 17.73 -9.76
C PHE A 14 -4.16 18.29 -11.13
N ASP A 15 -5.06 18.02 -12.08
CA ASP A 15 -5.00 18.61 -13.40
C ASP A 15 -5.20 20.12 -13.29
N LYS A 16 -4.30 20.86 -13.95
CA LYS A 16 -4.40 22.30 -14.11
C LYS A 16 -5.27 22.59 -15.34
N SER A 17 -6.38 23.27 -15.14
CA SER A 17 -6.95 24.15 -16.17
C SER A 17 -7.20 25.52 -15.58
N THR A 18 -6.27 26.42 -15.86
CA THR A 18 -6.38 27.87 -15.66
C THR A 18 -7.37 28.47 -16.66
N LEU A 19 -8.33 29.25 -16.18
CA LEU A 19 -8.80 30.45 -16.88
C LEU A 19 -8.89 31.59 -15.86
N LEU A 20 -8.07 32.61 -16.09
CA LEU A 20 -8.07 33.90 -15.41
C LEU A 20 -9.19 34.77 -16.00
N ILE A 21 -9.84 35.58 -15.17
CA ILE A 21 -10.19 37.01 -15.39
C ILE A 21 -10.55 37.63 -14.01
N PRO A 22 -10.19 38.89 -13.69
CA PRO A 22 -10.18 39.43 -12.33
C PRO A 22 -11.26 40.51 -12.02
N SER A 23 -11.24 41.01 -10.78
CA SER A 23 -11.90 42.21 -10.19
C SER A 23 -13.26 41.96 -9.49
N SER A 24 -13.74 42.72 -8.50
CA SER A 24 -13.17 43.52 -7.40
C SER A 24 -14.35 43.98 -6.50
N ARG A 25 -14.08 44.19 -5.19
CA ARG A 25 -14.79 45.06 -4.22
C ARG A 25 -16.18 44.68 -3.64
N PHE A 26 -16.16 44.63 -2.29
CA PHE A 26 -17.19 44.95 -1.28
C PHE A 26 -18.48 45.67 -1.72
N LEU A 27 -19.63 45.23 -1.18
CA LEU A 27 -20.48 45.99 -0.23
C LEU A 27 -21.65 45.16 0.33
N TYR A 28 -22.18 45.66 1.44
CA TYR A 28 -23.12 45.10 2.42
C TYR A 28 -24.61 45.04 1.97
N ASN A 29 -25.38 44.24 2.73
CA ASN A 29 -26.83 44.28 3.00
C ASN A 29 -27.84 43.85 1.91
N SER A 30 -28.61 42.78 2.15
CA SER A 30 -29.87 42.81 2.91
C SER A 30 -30.74 41.56 2.67
N ASN A 31 -31.45 41.16 3.73
CA ASN A 31 -32.53 40.20 3.87
C ASN A 31 -33.28 39.72 2.61
N ASN A 32 -33.52 38.41 2.52
CA ASN A 32 -34.89 37.90 2.59
C ASN A 32 -34.98 36.40 2.90
N HIS A 33 -35.90 36.11 3.82
CA HIS A 33 -36.39 34.80 4.23
C HIS A 33 -36.85 33.93 3.06
N TYR A 34 -36.61 32.62 3.14
CA TYR A 34 -37.67 31.60 3.01
C TYR A 34 -37.22 30.30 3.73
N GLN A 35 -38.01 29.89 4.72
CA GLN A 35 -37.94 28.60 5.43
C GLN A 35 -38.27 27.44 4.48
N TYR A 36 -37.66 26.27 4.72
CA TYR A 36 -38.42 25.03 4.96
C TYR A 36 -37.53 24.01 5.69
N ASN A 37 -37.97 23.65 6.90
CA ASN A 37 -37.50 22.51 7.69
C ASN A 37 -37.94 21.20 7.04
N HIS A 38 -37.13 20.14 7.14
CA HIS A 38 -37.57 18.86 7.71
C HIS A 38 -36.37 17.93 7.97
N ASN A 39 -36.08 17.72 9.26
CA ASN A 39 -35.45 16.51 9.78
C ASN A 39 -36.29 15.31 9.40
N LEU A 40 -35.69 14.17 9.07
CA LEU A 40 -36.20 12.85 9.44
C LEU A 40 -35.08 11.81 9.50
N CYS A 41 -34.95 11.26 10.70
CA CYS A 41 -34.09 10.18 11.15
C CYS A 41 -34.64 8.83 10.63
N PHE A 42 -33.77 7.88 10.25
CA PHE A 42 -34.17 6.49 10.05
C PHE A 42 -33.25 5.55 10.83
N SER A 43 -33.80 4.95 11.89
CA SER A 43 -33.24 3.80 12.61
C SER A 43 -33.69 2.48 11.96
N PRO A 44 -32.90 1.39 12.06
CA PRO A 44 -33.24 0.11 11.46
C PRO A 44 -34.10 -0.75 12.41
N VAL A 45 -35.18 -1.34 11.91
CA VAL A 45 -36.01 -2.30 12.66
C VAL A 45 -35.66 -3.73 12.24
N PHE A 46 -35.18 -4.50 13.21
CA PHE A 46 -35.07 -5.95 13.19
C PHE A 46 -36.48 -6.60 13.25
N GLN A 47 -36.75 -7.60 12.41
CA GLN A 47 -37.88 -8.51 12.61
C GLN A 47 -37.43 -9.98 12.69
N LYS A 48 -37.83 -10.61 13.80
CA LYS A 48 -37.57 -12.00 14.19
C LYS A 48 -38.61 -12.97 13.59
N ARG A 49 -38.15 -14.20 13.32
CA ARG A 49 -38.90 -15.42 12.96
C ARG A 49 -39.93 -15.87 14.02
N ARG A 50 -41.00 -16.54 13.56
CA ARG A 50 -41.69 -17.75 14.11
C ARG A 50 -42.61 -18.32 13.01
N SER A 51 -42.35 -19.49 12.42
CA SER A 51 -42.76 -20.86 12.80
C SER A 51 -44.27 -21.08 12.94
N LEU A 52 -44.85 -21.94 12.11
CA LEU A 52 -45.96 -22.85 12.44
C LEU A 52 -46.05 -24.02 11.43
N ASN A 53 -46.44 -25.18 11.94
CA ASN A 53 -46.27 -26.55 11.43
C ASN A 53 -47.46 -27.10 10.61
N SER A 54 -47.13 -28.04 9.70
CA SER A 54 -47.75 -29.36 9.40
C SER A 54 -49.25 -29.50 9.07
N VAL A 55 -49.58 -30.26 8.01
CA VAL A 55 -50.17 -31.63 8.08
C VAL A 55 -50.37 -32.22 6.67
N LYS A 56 -49.95 -33.48 6.48
CA LYS A 56 -50.20 -34.36 5.32
C LYS A 56 -51.60 -34.98 5.38
N LYS A 57 -52.23 -35.26 4.22
CA LYS A 57 -53.17 -36.39 4.10
C LYS A 57 -53.19 -36.98 2.68
N VAL A 58 -53.12 -38.31 2.66
CA VAL A 58 -53.14 -39.24 1.50
C VAL A 58 -54.55 -39.80 1.37
N VAL A 59 -55.07 -40.01 0.15
CA VAL A 59 -56.11 -41.02 -0.16
C VAL A 59 -55.90 -41.59 -1.57
N LYS A 60 -55.92 -42.93 -1.68
CA LYS A 60 -55.96 -43.80 -2.88
C LYS A 60 -57.40 -44.27 -3.14
N THR A 61 -57.75 -44.59 -4.40
CA THR A 61 -58.61 -45.72 -4.90
C THR A 61 -58.91 -45.48 -6.41
N SER A 62 -58.43 -46.25 -7.39
CA SER A 62 -58.74 -47.63 -7.87
C SER A 62 -59.93 -47.76 -8.86
N SER A 63 -59.57 -48.01 -10.13
CA SER A 63 -60.14 -48.94 -11.15
C SER A 63 -61.65 -49.03 -11.45
N SER A 64 -62.04 -48.86 -12.73
CA SER A 64 -62.58 -49.94 -13.60
C SER A 64 -62.99 -49.50 -15.02
N SER A 65 -62.82 -50.44 -15.95
CA SER A 65 -63.13 -50.58 -17.39
C SER A 65 -64.47 -50.11 -17.97
N SER A 66 -64.51 -49.70 -19.26
CA SER A 66 -65.15 -50.42 -20.40
C SER A 66 -65.28 -49.58 -21.70
N SER A 67 -64.92 -50.20 -22.86
CA SER A 67 -65.46 -50.10 -24.26
C SER A 67 -66.10 -48.78 -24.78
N SER A 68 -65.98 -48.30 -26.04
CA SER A 68 -65.55 -48.85 -27.34
C SER A 68 -65.57 -47.73 -28.42
N SER A 69 -64.65 -47.82 -29.39
CA SER A 69 -64.71 -47.41 -30.81
C SER A 69 -65.16 -46.00 -31.26
N VAL A 70 -64.25 -45.24 -31.90
CA VAL A 70 -64.40 -44.65 -33.27
C VAL A 70 -63.01 -44.49 -33.91
N VAL A 71 -62.93 -44.70 -35.23
CA VAL A 71 -61.74 -44.79 -36.09
C VAL A 71 -61.41 -43.42 -36.76
N VAL A 72 -60.18 -43.30 -37.30
CA VAL A 72 -59.68 -42.36 -38.35
C VAL A 72 -59.13 -41.03 -37.78
N ALA A 73 -57.92 -40.51 -38.07
CA ALA A 73 -56.98 -40.68 -39.17
C ALA A 73 -55.52 -40.57 -38.68
N ALA A 74 -54.60 -41.30 -39.31
CA ALA A 74 -53.17 -41.06 -39.18
C ALA A 74 -52.79 -39.81 -40.01
N VAL A 75 -52.37 -38.74 -39.33
CA VAL A 75 -51.61 -37.66 -39.95
C VAL A 75 -50.14 -37.95 -39.68
N SER A 76 -49.41 -38.27 -40.75
CA SER A 76 -47.96 -38.36 -40.73
C SER A 76 -47.41 -36.97 -40.41
N GLU A 77 -46.90 -36.78 -39.19
CA GLU A 77 -46.02 -35.66 -38.90
C GLU A 77 -44.74 -35.86 -39.71
N ASN A 78 -44.62 -35.06 -40.77
CA ASN A 78 -43.38 -34.86 -41.49
C ASN A 78 -42.29 -34.47 -40.47
N LEU A 79 -41.42 -35.42 -40.14
CA LEU A 79 -40.10 -35.16 -39.60
C LEU A 79 -39.37 -34.23 -40.57
N VAL A 80 -39.49 -32.92 -40.34
CA VAL A 80 -38.53 -31.96 -40.85
C VAL A 80 -37.21 -32.31 -40.17
N ARG A 81 -36.43 -33.14 -40.85
CA ARG A 81 -35.00 -33.31 -40.58
C ARG A 81 -34.41 -31.92 -40.73
N VAL A 82 -34.24 -31.20 -39.61
CA VAL A 82 -33.40 -30.01 -39.56
C VAL A 82 -32.01 -30.51 -39.93
N VAL A 83 -31.65 -30.36 -41.20
CA VAL A 83 -30.30 -30.58 -41.67
C VAL A 83 -29.44 -29.61 -40.87
N PRO A 84 -28.43 -30.07 -40.11
CA PRO A 84 -27.57 -29.14 -39.41
C PRO A 84 -26.91 -28.26 -40.47
N GLU A 85 -27.22 -26.97 -40.45
CA GLU A 85 -26.57 -26.00 -41.33
C GLU A 85 -25.06 -26.18 -41.22
N LYS A 86 -24.39 -26.28 -42.37
CA LYS A 86 -22.94 -26.42 -42.38
C LYS A 86 -22.35 -25.19 -41.67
N PRO A 87 -21.48 -25.39 -40.67
CA PRO A 87 -20.86 -24.28 -39.98
C PRO A 87 -20.16 -23.35 -40.96
N VAL A 88 -20.58 -22.08 -40.96
CA VAL A 88 -19.91 -21.05 -41.73
C VAL A 88 -18.69 -20.59 -40.95
N LYS A 89 -17.52 -20.62 -41.57
CA LYS A 89 -16.30 -20.06 -41.00
C LYS A 89 -16.21 -18.58 -41.37
N PHE A 90 -15.98 -17.72 -40.39
CA PHE A 90 -15.79 -16.29 -40.59
C PHE A 90 -14.45 -15.84 -39.99
N LYS A 91 -13.95 -14.69 -40.45
CA LYS A 91 -12.70 -14.11 -39.96
C LYS A 91 -12.98 -13.14 -38.82
N ALA A 92 -12.30 -13.31 -37.70
CA ALA A 92 -12.25 -12.34 -36.61
C ALA A 92 -10.84 -11.77 -36.49
N ARG A 93 -10.71 -10.49 -36.16
CA ARG A 93 -9.42 -9.78 -36.07
C ARG A 93 -9.13 -9.43 -34.62
N ALA A 94 -8.02 -9.90 -34.08
CA ALA A 94 -7.48 -9.37 -32.83
C ALA A 94 -6.57 -8.19 -33.09
N VAL A 95 -6.78 -7.12 -32.33
CA VAL A 95 -5.93 -5.96 -32.19
C VAL A 95 -5.24 -6.06 -30.83
N VAL A 96 -3.92 -6.20 -30.83
CA VAL A 96 -3.10 -6.47 -29.63
C VAL A 96 -2.24 -5.25 -29.35
N THR A 97 -2.39 -4.66 -28.16
CA THR A 97 -1.60 -3.49 -27.74
C THR A 97 -0.52 -3.93 -26.75
N VAL A 98 0.74 -3.68 -27.13
CA VAL A 98 1.94 -3.97 -26.33
C VAL A 98 2.58 -2.65 -25.92
N ARG A 99 2.94 -2.53 -24.63
CA ARG A 99 3.70 -1.39 -24.12
C ARG A 99 5.20 -1.68 -24.19
N ARG A 100 5.98 -0.70 -24.64
CA ARG A 100 7.44 -0.79 -24.72
C ARG A 100 8.10 -0.24 -23.45
N ASN A 101 9.23 -0.81 -23.09
CA ASN A 101 10.13 -0.22 -22.09
C ASN A 101 10.78 1.06 -22.64
N ASN A 102 11.00 2.02 -21.75
CA ASN A 102 11.56 3.33 -22.07
C ASN A 102 13.10 3.32 -22.10
N LYS A 103 13.76 2.43 -21.36
CA LYS A 103 15.21 2.18 -21.44
C LYS A 103 15.50 0.96 -22.29
N GLU A 104 16.11 1.19 -23.44
CA GLU A 104 16.76 0.12 -24.21
C GLU A 104 18.25 0.09 -23.81
N ASP A 105 18.68 -0.96 -23.10
CA ASP A 105 20.11 -1.30 -23.00
C ASP A 105 20.56 -1.90 -24.34
N PHE A 106 21.84 -1.79 -24.68
CA PHE A 106 22.41 -2.35 -25.93
C PHE A 106 22.13 -3.86 -26.07
N LYS A 107 22.15 -4.59 -24.94
CA LYS A 107 21.72 -6.00 -24.89
C LYS A 107 20.24 -6.18 -25.22
N GLU A 108 19.38 -5.24 -24.86
CA GLU A 108 17.95 -5.30 -25.21
C GLU A 108 17.72 -5.06 -26.70
N THR A 109 18.42 -4.11 -27.30
CA THR A 109 18.31 -3.80 -28.73
C THR A 109 18.76 -4.97 -29.60
N LEU A 110 19.84 -5.66 -29.22
CA LEU A 110 20.31 -6.89 -29.88
C LEU A 110 19.31 -8.04 -29.78
N VAL A 111 18.71 -8.26 -28.61
CA VAL A 111 17.72 -9.33 -28.44
C VAL A 111 16.40 -9.00 -29.15
N LYS A 112 15.96 -7.73 -29.16
CA LYS A 112 14.81 -7.29 -29.97
C LYS A 112 15.02 -7.56 -31.47
N HIS A 113 16.23 -7.28 -31.97
CA HIS A 113 16.59 -7.62 -33.35
C HIS A 113 16.59 -9.13 -33.60
N PHE A 114 17.06 -9.94 -32.64
CA PHE A 114 17.04 -11.40 -32.74
C PHE A 114 15.62 -11.97 -32.71
N ASP A 115 14.77 -11.48 -31.81
CA ASP A 115 13.35 -11.88 -31.73
C ASP A 115 12.61 -11.50 -33.03
N ALA A 116 12.86 -10.33 -33.59
CA ALA A 116 12.32 -9.94 -34.89
C ALA A 116 12.86 -10.75 -36.07
N LEU A 117 14.12 -11.19 -36.02
CA LEU A 117 14.69 -12.06 -37.05
C LEU A 117 14.08 -13.47 -36.97
N THR A 118 13.86 -13.98 -35.75
CA THR A 118 13.34 -15.34 -35.50
C THR A 118 11.81 -15.45 -35.61
N ASP A 119 11.07 -14.34 -35.53
CA ASP A 119 9.63 -14.25 -35.88
C ASP A 119 9.37 -14.62 -37.36
N LYS A 120 10.35 -14.41 -38.25
CA LYS A 120 10.27 -14.87 -39.64
C LYS A 120 10.53 -16.38 -39.80
N ILE A 121 10.97 -17.06 -38.74
CA ILE A 121 11.38 -18.47 -38.72
C ILE A 121 10.46 -19.28 -37.77
N GLY A 122 9.32 -18.72 -37.34
CA GLY A 122 8.26 -19.45 -36.60
C GLY A 122 8.36 -19.38 -35.06
N ARG A 123 9.29 -18.58 -34.50
CA ARG A 123 9.27 -18.19 -33.09
C ARG A 123 8.44 -16.92 -32.91
N ASN A 124 7.12 -17.08 -32.83
CA ASN A 124 6.19 -15.94 -32.87
C ASN A 124 5.31 -15.92 -31.61
N VAL A 125 4.62 -14.81 -31.39
CA VAL A 125 3.53 -14.75 -30.41
C VAL A 125 2.28 -15.40 -31.00
N VAL A 126 1.71 -16.34 -30.26
CA VAL A 126 0.53 -17.11 -30.69
C VAL A 126 -0.64 -16.84 -29.75
N LEU A 127 -1.82 -16.66 -30.34
CA LEU A 127 -3.08 -16.45 -29.64
C LEU A 127 -4.05 -17.59 -29.92
N GLU A 128 -4.83 -17.98 -28.92
CA GLU A 128 -5.91 -18.98 -29.04
C GLU A 128 -7.13 -18.49 -28.26
N LEU A 129 -8.28 -18.35 -28.94
CA LEU A 129 -9.53 -17.96 -28.28
C LEU A 129 -10.17 -19.17 -27.61
N ILE A 130 -10.73 -18.94 -26.43
CA ILE A 130 -11.49 -19.92 -25.67
C ILE A 130 -12.90 -19.39 -25.46
N SER A 131 -13.89 -20.20 -25.84
CA SER A 131 -15.30 -19.88 -25.72
C SER A 131 -15.80 -19.98 -24.29
N THR A 132 -16.85 -19.22 -24.00
CA THR A 132 -17.71 -19.39 -22.82
C THR A 132 -18.48 -20.72 -22.85
N GLU A 133 -18.60 -21.36 -24.01
CA GLU A 133 -19.32 -22.61 -24.22
C GLU A 133 -18.39 -23.84 -24.25
N ILE A 134 -18.95 -24.97 -23.82
CA ILE A 134 -18.30 -26.28 -23.93
C ILE A 134 -18.71 -27.01 -25.21
N ASN A 135 -17.83 -27.86 -25.72
CA ASN A 135 -18.18 -28.81 -26.76
C ASN A 135 -19.03 -29.94 -26.15
N PRO A 136 -20.27 -30.19 -26.65
CA PRO A 136 -21.15 -31.20 -26.07
C PRO A 136 -20.56 -32.62 -26.05
N ARG A 137 -19.67 -32.94 -27.00
CA ARG A 137 -19.05 -34.27 -27.14
C ARG A 137 -17.85 -34.46 -26.22
N THR A 138 -16.92 -33.51 -26.21
CA THR A 138 -15.68 -33.65 -25.42
C THR A 138 -15.82 -33.13 -24.00
N LYS A 139 -16.90 -32.40 -23.69
CA LYS A 139 -17.11 -31.65 -22.43
C LYS A 139 -16.01 -30.63 -22.11
N ALA A 140 -15.10 -30.38 -23.07
CA ALA A 140 -14.04 -29.39 -22.95
C ALA A 140 -14.46 -28.04 -23.54
N PRO A 141 -13.84 -26.93 -23.13
CA PRO A 141 -14.08 -25.61 -23.73
C PRO A 141 -13.84 -25.62 -25.25
N LYS A 142 -14.70 -24.96 -26.03
CA LYS A 142 -14.44 -24.77 -27.46
C LYS A 142 -13.23 -23.84 -27.62
N LYS A 143 -12.25 -24.24 -28.45
CA LYS A 143 -11.03 -23.47 -28.73
C LYS A 143 -10.93 -23.15 -30.22
N SER A 144 -10.40 -21.97 -30.54
CA SER A 144 -10.07 -21.63 -31.94
C SER A 144 -8.80 -22.35 -32.37
N ASN A 145 -8.51 -22.32 -33.67
CA ASN A 145 -7.15 -22.57 -34.12
C ASN A 145 -6.22 -21.47 -33.61
N GLU A 146 -4.92 -21.79 -33.53
CA GLU A 146 -3.87 -20.83 -33.21
C GLU A 146 -3.79 -19.72 -34.26
N ALA A 147 -3.77 -18.47 -33.81
CA ALA A 147 -3.54 -17.30 -34.64
C ALA A 147 -2.19 -16.68 -34.30
N VAL A 148 -1.36 -16.49 -35.33
CA VAL A 148 -0.03 -15.91 -35.20
C VAL A 148 -0.12 -14.40 -35.31
N LEU A 149 0.55 -13.70 -34.40
CA LEU A 149 0.67 -12.25 -34.41
C LEU A 149 1.49 -11.79 -35.62
N LYS A 150 0.95 -10.86 -36.42
CA LYS A 150 1.59 -10.38 -37.66
C LYS A 150 2.43 -9.12 -37.43
N ASP A 151 3.42 -8.95 -38.30
CA ASP A 151 4.25 -7.74 -38.44
C ASP A 151 5.06 -7.34 -37.20
N TRP A 152 5.39 -8.31 -36.32
CA TRP A 152 6.24 -8.06 -35.16
C TRP A 152 7.59 -7.46 -35.57
N SER A 153 8.24 -8.12 -36.51
CA SER A 153 9.54 -7.70 -37.08
C SER A 153 9.50 -6.37 -37.83
N LYS A 154 8.42 -6.07 -38.55
CA LYS A 154 8.30 -4.81 -39.32
C LYS A 154 8.09 -3.59 -38.45
N LYS A 155 7.51 -3.77 -37.25
CA LYS A 155 7.20 -2.67 -36.33
C LYS A 155 8.29 -2.37 -35.32
N LEU A 156 9.48 -2.98 -35.42
CA LEU A 156 10.64 -2.72 -34.56
C LEU A 156 10.93 -1.21 -34.38
N ASN A 157 10.96 -0.45 -35.47
CA ASN A 157 11.38 0.95 -35.49
C ASN A 157 10.25 1.97 -35.26
N VAL A 158 9.01 1.52 -34.99
CA VAL A 158 7.89 2.42 -34.73
C VAL A 158 8.16 3.20 -33.44
N ARG A 159 8.17 4.54 -33.53
CA ARG A 159 8.34 5.43 -32.39
C ARG A 159 7.01 5.57 -31.64
N GLY A 160 6.98 5.15 -30.38
CA GLY A 160 5.81 5.25 -29.51
C GLY A 160 5.91 4.31 -28.30
N GLU A 161 5.34 4.71 -27.17
CA GLU A 161 5.27 3.90 -25.95
C GLU A 161 4.40 2.65 -26.14
N ARG A 162 3.39 2.74 -27.02
CA ARG A 162 2.46 1.66 -27.35
C ARG A 162 2.60 1.24 -28.79
N VAL A 163 2.60 -0.06 -29.04
CA VAL A 163 2.61 -0.63 -30.39
C VAL A 163 1.46 -1.61 -30.53
N THR A 164 0.72 -1.44 -31.63
CA THR A 164 -0.42 -2.27 -31.95
C THR A 164 -0.05 -3.31 -33.01
N TYR A 165 -0.38 -4.55 -32.74
CA TYR A 165 -0.23 -5.71 -33.62
C TYR A 165 -1.59 -6.31 -33.96
N THR A 166 -1.63 -7.16 -34.97
CA THR A 166 -2.88 -7.78 -35.42
C THR A 166 -2.71 -9.28 -35.62
N ALA A 167 -3.74 -10.05 -35.28
CA ALA A 167 -3.84 -11.47 -35.59
C ALA A 167 -5.23 -11.76 -36.17
N GLU A 168 -5.33 -12.80 -37.01
CA GLU A 168 -6.60 -13.20 -37.63
C GLU A 168 -6.97 -14.61 -37.20
N PHE A 169 -8.19 -14.77 -36.69
CA PHE A 169 -8.78 -16.05 -36.35
C PHE A 169 -9.77 -16.47 -37.43
N LEU A 170 -9.78 -17.76 -37.74
CA LEU A 170 -10.85 -18.39 -38.52
C LEU A 170 -11.78 -19.13 -37.56
N ILE A 171 -12.97 -18.58 -37.31
CA ILE A 171 -13.89 -19.02 -36.26
C ILE A 171 -15.13 -19.68 -36.90
N ASP A 172 -15.55 -20.80 -36.35
CA ASP A 172 -16.82 -21.47 -36.72
C ASP A 172 -17.99 -20.69 -36.11
N SER A 173 -19.07 -20.46 -36.87
CA SER A 173 -20.32 -19.85 -36.38
C SER A 173 -20.85 -20.42 -35.05
N ARG A 174 -20.56 -21.68 -34.73
CA ARG A 174 -20.95 -22.37 -33.48
C ARG A 174 -19.94 -22.22 -32.35
N PHE A 175 -18.91 -21.39 -32.51
CA PHE A 175 -17.89 -21.16 -31.50
C PHE A 175 -18.49 -20.51 -30.24
N GLY A 176 -19.52 -19.70 -30.38
CA GLY A 176 -20.10 -18.92 -29.29
C GLY A 176 -19.31 -17.66 -28.98
N VAL A 177 -19.50 -17.11 -27.79
CA VAL A 177 -18.83 -15.87 -27.35
C VAL A 177 -17.45 -16.21 -26.77
N PRO A 178 -16.34 -15.59 -27.25
CA PRO A 178 -15.03 -15.71 -26.61
C PRO A 178 -15.05 -15.16 -25.18
N GLY A 179 -14.65 -15.97 -24.21
CA GLY A 179 -14.59 -15.61 -22.79
C GLY A 179 -13.17 -15.49 -22.24
N ALA A 180 -12.20 -16.14 -22.89
CA ALA A 180 -10.79 -16.03 -22.57
C ALA A 180 -9.92 -16.09 -23.84
N ILE A 181 -8.70 -15.61 -23.73
CA ILE A 181 -7.66 -15.71 -24.76
C ILE A 181 -6.37 -16.23 -24.13
N ALA A 182 -5.81 -17.28 -24.72
CA ALA A 182 -4.52 -17.81 -24.34
C ALA A 182 -3.42 -17.20 -25.22
N VAL A 183 -2.31 -16.83 -24.60
CA VAL A 183 -1.15 -16.19 -25.24
C VAL A 183 0.09 -17.03 -24.97
N ILE A 184 0.85 -17.32 -26.03
CA ILE A 184 2.11 -18.04 -25.97
C ILE A 184 3.19 -17.13 -26.55
N ASN A 185 4.22 -16.84 -25.75
CA ASN A 185 5.35 -16.03 -26.17
C ASN A 185 6.56 -16.93 -26.48
N LYS A 186 6.77 -17.24 -27.76
CA LYS A 186 7.93 -18.02 -28.23
C LYS A 186 9.19 -17.16 -28.45
N HIS A 187 9.14 -15.86 -28.16
CA HIS A 187 10.31 -14.98 -28.19
C HIS A 187 11.26 -15.26 -27.02
N GLN A 188 12.47 -14.73 -27.09
CA GLN A 188 13.47 -14.86 -26.02
C GLN A 188 13.12 -14.03 -24.79
N ARG A 189 12.45 -12.89 -24.99
CA ARG A 189 12.12 -11.95 -23.91
C ARG A 189 10.64 -11.85 -23.65
N GLU A 190 10.33 -11.50 -22.41
CA GLU A 190 9.00 -11.07 -22.04
C GLU A 190 8.65 -9.71 -22.65
N PHE A 191 7.35 -9.44 -22.77
CA PHE A 191 6.82 -8.14 -23.17
C PHE A 191 5.59 -7.80 -22.34
N PHE A 192 5.28 -6.51 -22.19
CA PHE A 192 4.11 -6.06 -21.46
C PHE A 192 2.88 -5.98 -22.37
N LEU A 193 1.92 -6.88 -22.14
CA LEU A 193 0.66 -6.93 -22.86
C LEU A 193 -0.36 -6.03 -22.15
N GLU A 194 -0.78 -4.94 -22.78
CA GLU A 194 -1.71 -3.97 -22.20
C GLU A 194 -3.16 -4.42 -22.43
N SER A 195 -3.53 -4.72 -23.67
CA SER A 195 -4.88 -5.17 -24.01
C SER A 195 -4.96 -5.95 -25.32
N ILE A 196 -6.05 -6.71 -25.47
CA ILE A 196 -6.46 -7.33 -26.73
C ILE A 196 -7.92 -7.00 -26.98
N VAL A 197 -8.25 -6.58 -28.21
CA VAL A 197 -9.63 -6.37 -28.67
C VAL A 197 -9.88 -7.28 -29.86
N VAL A 198 -10.92 -8.11 -29.81
CA VAL A 198 -11.30 -9.01 -30.89
C VAL A 198 -12.54 -8.48 -31.58
N GLU A 199 -12.40 -8.13 -32.86
CA GLU A 199 -13.43 -7.55 -33.72
C GLU A 199 -13.92 -8.57 -34.77
N GLY A 200 -15.07 -8.30 -35.39
CA GLY A 200 -15.64 -9.16 -36.43
C GLY A 200 -16.41 -10.37 -35.90
N LEU A 201 -16.79 -10.35 -34.62
CA LEU A 201 -17.64 -11.35 -33.99
C LEU A 201 -19.12 -10.92 -34.07
N ALA A 202 -20.03 -11.88 -34.15
CA ALA A 202 -21.47 -11.60 -34.18
C ALA A 202 -21.99 -10.91 -32.90
N CYS A 203 -21.32 -11.12 -31.76
CA CYS A 203 -21.64 -10.50 -30.46
C CYS A 203 -21.06 -9.09 -30.27
N GLY A 204 -20.47 -8.48 -31.32
CA GLY A 204 -19.72 -7.24 -31.20
C GLY A 204 -18.28 -7.45 -30.69
N PRO A 205 -17.51 -6.36 -30.51
CA PRO A 205 -16.11 -6.45 -30.08
C PRO A 205 -15.99 -6.98 -28.64
N VAL A 206 -15.04 -7.91 -28.43
CA VAL A 206 -14.73 -8.46 -27.10
C VAL A 206 -13.40 -7.90 -26.62
N HIS A 207 -13.39 -7.39 -25.38
CA HIS A 207 -12.23 -6.73 -24.78
C HIS A 207 -11.57 -7.60 -23.71
N PHE A 208 -10.24 -7.67 -23.76
CA PHE A 208 -9.39 -8.33 -22.78
C PHE A 208 -8.42 -7.29 -22.21
N SER A 209 -8.65 -6.87 -20.97
CA SER A 209 -7.75 -5.97 -20.23
C SER A 209 -6.66 -6.81 -19.57
N CYS A 210 -5.46 -6.82 -20.14
CA CYS A 210 -4.41 -7.76 -19.77
C CYS A 210 -3.47 -7.19 -18.70
N ASN A 211 -2.92 -5.99 -18.93
CA ASN A 211 -1.98 -5.27 -18.06
C ASN A 211 -0.95 -6.18 -17.36
N SER A 212 -0.27 -7.04 -18.11
CA SER A 212 0.62 -8.05 -17.54
C SER A 212 1.82 -8.34 -18.43
N TRP A 213 2.93 -8.71 -17.81
CA TRP A 213 4.12 -9.23 -18.47
C TRP A 213 3.88 -10.65 -18.96
N VAL A 214 4.11 -10.92 -20.25
CA VAL A 214 4.00 -12.26 -20.84
C VAL A 214 5.39 -12.87 -20.98
N GLN A 215 5.71 -13.80 -20.08
CA GLN A 215 7.01 -14.49 -20.00
C GLN A 215 7.30 -15.32 -21.26
N SER A 216 8.58 -15.48 -21.59
CA SER A 216 9.02 -16.42 -22.63
C SER A 216 8.63 -17.85 -22.25
N THR A 217 8.38 -18.71 -23.24
CA THR A 217 8.19 -20.16 -23.03
C THR A 217 9.38 -20.84 -22.37
N LYS A 218 10.56 -20.19 -22.35
CA LYS A 218 11.74 -20.66 -21.59
C LYS A 218 11.55 -20.55 -20.08
N ASP A 219 10.91 -19.45 -19.65
CA ASP A 219 10.71 -19.15 -18.23
C ASP A 219 9.36 -19.69 -17.75
N HIS A 220 8.34 -19.66 -18.61
CA HIS A 220 7.01 -20.18 -18.35
C HIS A 220 6.51 -21.00 -19.55
N PRO A 221 6.66 -22.34 -19.53
CA PRO A 221 6.24 -23.19 -20.65
C PRO A 221 4.71 -23.27 -20.85
N GLY A 222 3.92 -22.82 -19.86
CA GLY A 222 2.47 -22.77 -19.93
C GLY A 222 1.92 -21.66 -20.85
N LYS A 223 0.64 -21.78 -21.22
CA LYS A 223 -0.08 -20.68 -21.91
C LYS A 223 -0.55 -19.66 -20.87
N ARG A 224 -0.29 -18.37 -21.10
CA ARG A 224 -0.84 -17.29 -20.27
C ARG A 224 -2.29 -17.04 -20.68
N VAL A 225 -3.20 -17.02 -19.72
CA VAL A 225 -4.64 -16.88 -19.98
C VAL A 225 -5.12 -15.50 -19.52
N PHE A 226 -5.88 -14.82 -20.38
CA PHE A 226 -6.53 -13.56 -20.06
C PHE A 226 -8.03 -13.69 -20.28
N PHE A 227 -8.82 -13.27 -19.30
CA PHE A 227 -10.28 -13.30 -19.39
C PHE A 227 -10.81 -12.01 -20.02
N SER A 228 -12.00 -12.09 -20.62
CA SER A 228 -12.68 -10.88 -21.07
C SER A 228 -13.00 -9.96 -19.89
N ASN A 229 -13.33 -8.70 -20.18
CA ASN A 229 -13.64 -7.71 -19.15
C ASN A 229 -14.96 -7.97 -18.39
N MET A 230 -15.72 -9.00 -18.75
CA MET A 230 -16.98 -9.36 -18.10
C MET A 230 -16.77 -9.86 -16.67
N PRO A 231 -17.49 -9.33 -15.67
CA PRO A 231 -17.42 -9.80 -14.30
C PRO A 231 -18.30 -11.04 -14.08
N TYR A 232 -17.80 -12.00 -13.32
CA TYR A 232 -18.55 -13.20 -12.91
C TYR A 232 -18.23 -13.61 -11.48
N LEU A 233 -19.28 -13.88 -10.70
CA LEU A 233 -19.14 -14.68 -9.48
C LEU A 233 -18.73 -16.12 -9.83
N PRO A 234 -18.17 -16.90 -8.88
CA PRO A 234 -17.85 -18.31 -9.11
C PRO A 234 -19.04 -19.13 -9.64
N SER A 235 -20.24 -18.89 -9.10
CA SER A 235 -21.49 -19.56 -9.52
C SER A 235 -21.97 -19.17 -10.92
N GLU A 236 -21.61 -17.98 -11.39
CA GLU A 236 -22.01 -17.41 -12.67
C GLU A 236 -20.97 -17.62 -13.76
N THR A 237 -19.83 -18.22 -13.43
CA THR A 237 -18.75 -18.44 -14.39
C THR A 237 -19.24 -19.36 -15.52
N PRO A 238 -19.17 -18.95 -16.80
CA PRO A 238 -19.59 -19.79 -17.92
C PRO A 238 -18.86 -21.14 -17.93
N ASP A 239 -19.54 -22.21 -18.34
CA ASP A 239 -19.02 -23.58 -18.26
C ASP A 239 -17.66 -23.75 -18.97
N GLY A 240 -17.47 -23.08 -20.12
CA GLY A 240 -16.20 -23.10 -20.86
C GLY A 240 -15.02 -22.43 -20.15
N LEU A 241 -15.26 -21.66 -19.08
CA LEU A 241 -14.23 -20.92 -18.35
C LEU A 241 -13.96 -21.46 -16.94
N LYS A 242 -14.80 -22.36 -16.42
CA LYS A 242 -14.71 -22.85 -15.03
C LYS A 242 -13.35 -23.47 -14.71
N GLU A 243 -12.85 -24.35 -15.59
CA GLU A 243 -11.55 -24.99 -15.40
C GLU A 243 -10.40 -23.98 -15.46
N LEU A 244 -10.45 -23.03 -16.41
CA LEU A 244 -9.42 -21.99 -16.55
C LEU A 244 -9.39 -21.06 -15.33
N ARG A 245 -10.55 -20.69 -14.79
CA ARG A 245 -10.67 -19.89 -13.57
C ARG A 245 -9.95 -20.57 -12.40
N LEU A 246 -10.19 -21.87 -12.21
CA LEU A 246 -9.58 -22.65 -11.13
C LEU A 246 -8.08 -22.85 -11.35
N LYS A 247 -7.67 -23.09 -12.59
CA LYS A 247 -6.27 -23.27 -12.96
C LYS A 247 -5.45 -22.01 -12.74
N GLU A 248 -5.90 -20.85 -13.23
CA GLU A 248 -5.17 -19.57 -13.00
C GLU A 248 -5.01 -19.29 -11.51
N LEU A 249 -6.06 -19.49 -10.70
CA LEU A 249 -5.95 -19.33 -9.25
C LEU A 249 -4.98 -20.31 -8.60
N LYS A 250 -4.89 -21.55 -9.10
CA LYS A 250 -3.90 -22.52 -8.63
C LYS A 250 -2.49 -22.07 -8.98
N ASP A 251 -2.29 -21.59 -10.20
CA ASP A 251 -0.98 -21.13 -10.68
C ASP A 251 -0.52 -19.88 -9.91
N LEU A 252 -1.43 -18.94 -9.61
CA LEU A 252 -1.16 -17.76 -8.78
C LEU A 252 -0.83 -18.09 -7.32
N ARG A 253 -1.38 -19.18 -6.77
CA ARG A 253 -1.05 -19.63 -5.39
C ARG A 253 0.31 -20.30 -5.29
N GLY A 254 0.76 -20.97 -6.35
CA GLY A 254 1.93 -21.84 -6.32
C GLY A 254 1.74 -23.03 -5.36
N ASP A 255 2.87 -23.59 -4.92
CA ASP A 255 2.94 -24.78 -4.06
C ASP A 255 3.56 -24.53 -2.68
N GLY A 256 3.90 -23.27 -2.38
CA GLY A 256 4.53 -22.85 -1.13
C GLY A 256 6.02 -23.21 -1.00
N LYS A 257 6.67 -23.71 -2.06
CA LYS A 257 8.06 -24.21 -2.04
C LYS A 257 8.97 -23.42 -2.97
N GLY A 258 10.27 -23.61 -2.82
CA GLY A 258 11.33 -23.03 -3.68
C GLY A 258 11.52 -21.52 -3.53
N GLU A 259 12.61 -21.04 -4.12
CA GLU A 259 12.90 -19.61 -4.27
C GLU A 259 12.07 -19.01 -5.42
N ARG A 260 11.64 -17.76 -5.24
CA ARG A 260 10.87 -17.02 -6.25
C ARG A 260 11.77 -16.33 -7.26
N LYS A 261 11.45 -16.50 -8.54
CA LYS A 261 12.13 -15.85 -9.67
C LYS A 261 11.41 -14.56 -10.03
N HIS A 262 12.11 -13.57 -10.56
CA HIS A 262 11.50 -12.30 -10.96
C HIS A 262 10.39 -12.42 -12.01
N SER A 263 10.40 -13.49 -12.81
CA SER A 263 9.35 -13.78 -13.79
C SER A 263 8.12 -14.47 -13.18
N ASP A 264 8.18 -14.94 -11.93
CA ASP A 264 7.08 -15.65 -11.27
C ASP A 264 5.91 -14.71 -10.94
N ARG A 265 4.69 -15.24 -11.02
CA ARG A 265 3.44 -14.56 -10.62
C ARG A 265 2.80 -15.23 -9.40
N ILE A 266 3.63 -15.73 -8.47
CA ILE A 266 3.20 -16.55 -7.33
C ILE A 266 3.03 -15.66 -6.09
N TYR A 267 1.82 -15.59 -5.58
CA TYR A 267 1.45 -14.83 -4.39
C TYR A 267 1.35 -15.81 -3.22
N ASP A 268 2.17 -15.62 -2.19
CA ASP A 268 2.14 -16.46 -1.00
C ASP A 268 2.65 -15.70 0.23
N TYR A 269 2.43 -16.26 1.42
CA TYR A 269 2.70 -15.60 2.70
C TYR A 269 4.01 -16.07 3.32
N ALA A 270 4.68 -15.16 4.03
CA ALA A 270 5.75 -15.48 4.96
C ALA A 270 5.81 -14.45 6.09
N ILE A 271 6.52 -14.79 7.16
CA ILE A 271 6.79 -13.90 8.30
C ILE A 271 7.91 -12.91 7.97
N TYR A 272 8.06 -11.85 8.75
CA TYR A 272 9.20 -10.94 8.65
C TYR A 272 10.40 -11.55 9.37
N ASN A 273 11.09 -12.45 8.67
CA ASN A 273 12.34 -13.07 9.08
C ASN A 273 13.51 -12.69 8.14
N ASP A 274 13.31 -11.67 7.30
CA ASP A 274 14.27 -11.18 6.30
C ASP A 274 14.82 -9.77 6.61
N LEU A 275 14.60 -9.27 7.84
CA LEU A 275 15.03 -7.94 8.28
C LEU A 275 16.44 -7.94 8.90
N GLY A 276 16.79 -8.98 9.64
CA GLY A 276 18.10 -9.15 10.28
C GLY A 276 19.17 -9.70 9.32
N ASN A 277 20.44 -9.50 9.66
CA ASN A 277 21.59 -10.06 8.94
C ASN A 277 22.62 -10.71 9.89
N PRO A 278 22.24 -11.80 10.59
CA PRO A 278 23.07 -12.41 11.63
C PRO A 278 24.40 -12.96 11.10
N ASP A 279 24.49 -13.33 9.81
CA ASP A 279 25.73 -13.77 9.16
C ASP A 279 26.79 -12.66 9.07
N LYS A 280 26.37 -11.38 9.11
CA LYS A 280 27.29 -10.23 9.14
C LYS A 280 27.66 -9.77 10.55
N GLY A 281 26.93 -10.19 11.58
CA GLY A 281 27.17 -9.79 12.96
C GLY A 281 25.94 -9.98 13.86
N ILE A 282 26.19 -10.28 15.14
CA ILE A 282 25.12 -10.50 16.13
C ILE A 282 24.32 -9.22 16.41
N ASP A 283 24.94 -8.05 16.25
CA ASP A 283 24.34 -6.72 16.31
C ASP A 283 23.33 -6.45 15.19
N LEU A 284 23.39 -7.22 14.11
CA LEU A 284 22.44 -7.16 12.99
C LEU A 284 21.36 -8.24 13.06
N ALA A 285 21.36 -9.10 14.10
CA ALA A 285 20.29 -10.03 14.34
C ALA A 285 19.00 -9.29 14.77
N ARG A 286 17.83 -9.73 14.28
CA ARG A 286 16.54 -9.11 14.62
C ARG A 286 15.51 -10.18 14.96
N PRO A 287 14.53 -9.85 15.83
CA PRO A 287 13.44 -10.76 16.12
C PRO A 287 12.60 -11.06 14.87
N LYS A 288 12.02 -12.25 14.84
CA LYS A 288 11.12 -12.71 13.78
C LYS A 288 9.70 -12.25 14.08
N LEU A 289 9.08 -11.50 13.16
CA LEU A 289 7.75 -10.93 13.38
C LEU A 289 6.70 -11.67 12.54
N GLY A 290 5.58 -12.03 13.17
CA GLY A 290 4.50 -12.80 12.57
C GLY A 290 4.40 -14.23 13.11
N GLY A 291 5.21 -14.61 14.09
CA GLY A 291 5.04 -15.89 14.80
C GLY A 291 3.99 -15.83 15.91
N GLU A 292 3.85 -16.92 16.67
CA GLU A 292 3.02 -16.93 17.88
C GLU A 292 3.61 -16.03 18.98
N ALA A 293 4.95 -15.99 19.09
CA ALA A 293 5.63 -15.21 20.11
C ALA A 293 5.59 -13.69 19.87
N ILE A 294 5.62 -13.26 18.61
CA ILE A 294 5.56 -11.85 18.21
C ILE A 294 4.58 -11.74 17.04
N PRO A 295 3.28 -11.53 17.30
CA PRO A 295 2.27 -11.37 16.27
C PRO A 295 2.59 -10.21 15.32
N TYR A 296 2.36 -10.42 14.02
CA TYR A 296 2.56 -9.40 12.99
C TYR A 296 1.86 -9.79 11.68
N PRO A 297 1.47 -8.83 10.81
CA PRO A 297 1.00 -9.14 9.47
C PRO A 297 2.00 -9.98 8.68
N ARG A 298 1.48 -10.80 7.75
CA ARG A 298 2.32 -11.55 6.81
C ARG A 298 2.79 -10.66 5.66
N ARG A 299 3.95 -10.97 5.12
CA ARG A 299 4.51 -10.37 3.90
C ARG A 299 4.50 -11.35 2.73
N CYS A 300 4.81 -10.85 1.53
CA CYS A 300 4.99 -11.67 0.34
C CYS A 300 6.19 -12.62 0.50
N ARG A 301 5.94 -13.92 0.32
CA ARG A 301 6.96 -14.97 0.36
C ARG A 301 7.96 -14.79 -0.77
N THR A 302 9.23 -14.92 -0.44
CA THR A 302 10.36 -14.84 -1.38
C THR A 302 11.10 -16.18 -1.48
N GLY A 303 11.15 -16.95 -0.39
CA GLY A 303 11.58 -18.34 -0.39
C GLY A 303 13.07 -18.53 -0.62
N ARG A 304 13.89 -17.51 -0.35
CA ARG A 304 15.35 -17.65 -0.35
C ARG A 304 15.78 -18.58 0.79
N LEU A 305 17.02 -19.04 0.69
CA LEU A 305 17.60 -19.94 1.67
C LEU A 305 17.71 -19.26 3.05
N PRO A 306 17.70 -20.06 4.14
CA PRO A 306 18.06 -19.56 5.45
C PRO A 306 19.49 -19.05 5.54
N THR A 307 19.76 -18.17 6.50
CA THR A 307 21.12 -17.75 6.87
C THR A 307 21.93 -18.91 7.45
N ASP A 308 23.27 -18.82 7.38
CA ASP A 308 24.16 -19.86 7.91
C ASP A 308 24.11 -19.89 9.45
N THR A 309 23.85 -18.75 10.09
CA THR A 309 23.83 -18.58 11.55
C THR A 309 22.46 -18.79 12.22
N ASP A 310 21.34 -18.51 11.55
CA ASP A 310 19.98 -18.84 12.02
C ASP A 310 19.15 -19.48 10.89
N ILE A 311 18.84 -20.77 11.03
CA ILE A 311 18.00 -21.54 10.09
C ILE A 311 16.57 -20.97 9.92
N ASN A 312 16.14 -20.08 10.82
CA ASN A 312 14.83 -19.45 10.78
C ASN A 312 14.87 -18.04 10.19
N ALA A 313 16.04 -17.46 9.95
CA ALA A 313 16.21 -16.16 9.29
C ALA A 313 16.47 -16.37 7.79
N GLU A 314 15.79 -15.62 6.93
CA GLU A 314 15.97 -15.71 5.48
C GLU A 314 17.13 -14.81 5.03
N ILE A 315 18.01 -15.32 4.16
CA ILE A 315 19.13 -14.55 3.60
C ILE A 315 18.62 -13.24 2.99
N ARG A 316 19.36 -12.15 3.25
CA ARG A 316 19.03 -10.83 2.73
C ARG A 316 19.53 -10.64 1.30
N VAL A 317 18.78 -9.83 0.54
CA VAL A 317 19.19 -9.34 -0.78
C VAL A 317 19.63 -7.91 -0.64
N GLU A 318 20.90 -7.61 -0.86
CA GLU A 318 21.41 -6.24 -0.81
C GLU A 318 21.35 -5.56 -2.17
N LYS A 319 21.32 -4.22 -2.18
CA LYS A 319 21.41 -3.47 -3.44
C LYS A 319 22.77 -3.72 -4.11
N PRO A 320 22.84 -3.73 -5.45
CA PRO A 320 21.79 -3.32 -6.42
C PRO A 320 20.80 -4.43 -6.81
N LEU A 321 20.87 -5.62 -6.20
CA LEU A 321 20.01 -6.74 -6.58
C LEU A 321 18.52 -6.45 -6.25
N PRO A 322 17.58 -6.78 -7.15
CA PRO A 322 16.16 -6.57 -6.92
C PRO A 322 15.58 -7.58 -5.93
N MET A 323 14.64 -7.13 -5.09
CA MET A 323 13.84 -8.02 -4.24
C MET A 323 12.73 -8.66 -5.09
N TYR A 324 12.34 -9.89 -4.78
CA TYR A 324 11.20 -10.52 -5.47
C TYR A 324 9.88 -9.91 -5.01
N VAL A 325 9.03 -9.63 -6.01
CA VAL A 325 7.57 -9.55 -5.91
C VAL A 325 6.98 -10.24 -7.16
N PRO A 326 5.71 -10.66 -7.14
CA PRO A 326 5.04 -11.17 -8.33
C PRO A 326 5.24 -10.22 -9.52
N ARG A 327 5.57 -10.75 -10.70
CA ARG A 327 6.11 -9.96 -11.83
C ARG A 327 5.28 -8.73 -12.20
N ASP A 328 3.96 -8.81 -12.06
CA ASP A 328 3.01 -7.74 -12.42
C ASP A 328 2.88 -6.66 -11.32
N GLU A 329 3.41 -6.91 -10.12
CA GLU A 329 3.43 -5.97 -8.97
C GLU A 329 4.65 -5.06 -8.95
N ALA A 330 5.71 -5.46 -9.66
CA ALA A 330 6.93 -4.68 -9.80
C ALA A 330 6.62 -3.30 -10.40
N PHE A 331 7.35 -2.27 -9.96
CA PHE A 331 7.15 -0.92 -10.47
C PHE A 331 7.30 -0.84 -11.98
N GLU A 332 6.42 -0.06 -12.60
CA GLU A 332 6.67 0.45 -13.94
C GLU A 332 7.96 1.29 -13.93
N GLU A 333 8.66 1.32 -15.05
CA GLU A 333 9.99 1.94 -15.16
C GLU A 333 10.00 3.42 -14.74
N SER A 334 8.96 4.18 -15.10
CA SER A 334 8.81 5.59 -14.71
C SER A 334 8.71 5.76 -13.19
N LYS A 335 7.98 4.87 -12.51
CA LYS A 335 7.87 4.83 -11.05
C LYS A 335 9.19 4.39 -10.41
N GLN A 336 9.87 3.39 -10.99
CA GLN A 336 11.19 2.95 -10.55
C GLN A 336 12.24 4.07 -10.63
N ASP A 337 12.24 4.84 -11.72
CA ASP A 337 13.15 5.96 -11.92
C ASP A 337 12.88 7.10 -10.94
N THR A 338 11.60 7.42 -10.76
CA THR A 338 11.16 8.38 -9.76
C THR A 338 11.62 7.93 -8.37
N PHE A 339 11.36 6.67 -7.99
CA PHE A 339 11.80 6.11 -6.72
C PHE A 339 13.33 6.12 -6.56
N ALA A 340 14.09 5.74 -7.59
CA ALA A 340 15.56 5.75 -7.53
C ALA A 340 16.12 7.16 -7.32
N ALA A 341 15.53 8.16 -7.99
CA ALA A 341 15.88 9.56 -7.79
C ALA A 341 15.56 10.03 -6.36
N TRP A 342 14.37 9.72 -5.83
CA TRP A 342 13.97 10.06 -4.46
C TRP A 342 14.78 9.32 -3.40
N ARG A 343 15.11 8.04 -3.63
CA ARG A 343 15.98 7.24 -2.75
C ARG A 343 17.37 7.86 -2.64
N LEU A 344 17.96 8.31 -3.75
CA LEU A 344 19.26 8.99 -3.70
C LEU A 344 19.18 10.23 -2.80
N LYS A 345 18.12 11.04 -2.94
CA LYS A 345 17.84 12.19 -2.04
C LYS A 345 17.65 11.75 -0.58
N GLY A 346 16.99 10.62 -0.35
CA GLY A 346 16.74 10.04 0.98
C GLY A 346 17.99 9.48 1.67
N VAL A 347 18.84 8.74 0.96
CA VAL A 347 20.11 8.18 1.45
C VAL A 347 21.14 9.29 1.71
N LEU A 348 21.08 10.39 0.96
CA LEU A 348 21.89 11.59 1.22
C LEU A 348 21.60 12.23 2.60
N HIS A 349 20.45 11.94 3.24
CA HIS A 349 20.22 12.35 4.64
C HIS A 349 21.10 11.57 5.64
N ASN A 350 21.45 10.32 5.36
CA ASN A 350 22.38 9.55 6.21
C ASN A 350 23.83 10.03 6.08
N LEU A 351 24.12 10.84 5.08
CA LEU A 351 25.41 11.52 4.92
C LEU A 351 25.47 12.84 5.69
N ILE A 352 24.39 13.28 6.37
CA ILE A 352 24.38 14.50 7.20
C ILE A 352 25.51 14.49 8.26
N PRO A 353 25.79 13.38 8.98
CA PRO A 353 26.93 13.33 9.89
C PRO A 353 28.29 13.51 9.18
N SER A 354 28.49 12.90 8.00
CA SER A 354 29.69 13.11 7.16
C SER A 354 29.77 14.52 6.55
N LEU A 355 28.63 15.20 6.41
CA LEU A 355 28.48 16.60 5.98
C LEU A 355 28.82 17.60 7.09
N ILE A 356 28.57 17.27 8.36
CA ILE A 356 28.96 18.15 9.47
C ILE A 356 30.49 18.08 9.68
N ALA A 357 31.09 16.91 9.44
CA ALA A 357 32.55 16.71 9.45
C ALA A 357 33.31 17.60 8.43
N SER A 358 32.68 17.98 7.30
CA SER A 358 33.30 18.87 6.30
C SER A 358 33.14 20.36 6.62
N LEU A 359 32.26 20.72 7.55
CA LEU A 359 32.04 22.09 8.03
C LEU A 359 32.83 22.41 9.31
N SER A 360 33.23 21.38 10.08
CA SER A 360 34.10 21.50 11.24
C SER A 360 34.84 20.17 11.46
N ALA A 361 36.17 20.19 11.39
CA ALA A 361 37.00 18.99 11.59
C ALA A 361 36.93 18.43 13.03
N GLU A 362 36.30 19.15 13.97
CA GLU A 362 36.30 18.84 15.40
C GLU A 362 34.88 18.73 15.99
N ASN A 363 33.81 19.03 15.25
CA ASN A 363 32.46 19.05 15.82
C ASN A 363 31.40 18.58 14.83
N HIS A 364 30.78 17.42 15.11
CA HIS A 364 29.81 16.74 14.24
C HIS A 364 28.34 17.20 14.44
N ASP A 365 28.11 18.33 15.13
CA ASP A 365 26.76 18.82 15.47
C ASP A 365 26.37 20.15 14.78
N PHE A 366 25.05 20.38 14.63
CA PHE A 366 24.52 21.68 14.19
C PHE A 366 24.67 22.73 15.29
N LYS A 367 25.42 23.81 15.01
CA LYS A 367 25.67 24.90 15.97
C LYS A 367 24.47 25.82 16.25
N GLY A 368 23.38 25.70 15.48
CA GLY A 368 22.16 26.49 15.67
C GLY A 368 21.15 26.32 14.54
N PHE A 369 19.94 26.88 14.70
CA PHE A 369 18.85 26.74 13.72
C PHE A 369 19.17 27.31 12.34
N SER A 370 20.05 28.31 12.24
CA SER A 370 20.50 28.85 10.95
C SER A 370 21.23 27.82 10.09
N ALA A 371 21.97 26.89 10.71
CA ALA A 371 22.66 25.82 9.99
C ALA A 371 21.68 24.81 9.38
N ILE A 372 20.53 24.59 10.04
CA ILE A 372 19.43 23.78 9.51
C ILE A 372 18.75 24.53 8.34
N ASP A 373 18.53 25.83 8.49
CA ASP A 373 17.97 26.69 7.44
C ASP A 373 18.80 26.69 6.14
N SER A 374 20.14 26.65 6.26
CA SER A 374 21.05 26.63 5.11
C SER A 374 20.84 25.40 4.21
N LEU A 375 20.34 24.28 4.75
CA LEU A 375 19.99 23.08 3.97
C LEU A 375 18.98 23.37 2.85
N TYR A 376 18.11 24.37 3.05
CA TYR A 376 17.02 24.72 2.14
C TYR A 376 17.27 26.01 1.35
N LYS A 377 18.11 26.92 1.86
CA LYS A 377 18.37 28.23 1.23
C LYS A 377 19.62 28.21 0.37
N GLU A 378 20.72 27.77 0.95
CA GLU A 378 22.06 27.82 0.37
C GLU A 378 22.40 26.48 -0.29
N GLY A 379 21.93 25.36 0.28
CA GLY A 379 22.29 24.02 -0.17
C GLY A 379 23.66 23.58 0.36
N LEU A 380 24.02 22.33 0.08
CA LEU A 380 25.22 21.66 0.58
C LEU A 380 26.21 21.42 -0.55
N VAL A 381 27.44 21.89 -0.43
CA VAL A 381 28.51 21.57 -1.40
C VAL A 381 28.97 20.14 -1.15
N LEU A 382 28.72 19.24 -2.10
CA LEU A 382 29.14 17.84 -2.01
C LEU A 382 30.57 17.67 -2.55
N ASN A 383 31.56 17.60 -1.67
CA ASN A 383 32.90 17.10 -2.02
C ASN A 383 32.89 15.56 -2.07
N ILE A 384 32.10 14.98 -2.98
CA ILE A 384 32.08 13.53 -3.18
C ILE A 384 33.12 13.21 -4.26
N GLY A 385 34.26 12.64 -3.83
CA GLY A 385 35.16 11.94 -4.74
C GLY A 385 34.47 10.70 -5.29
N PHE A 386 33.76 10.82 -6.42
CA PHE A 386 33.19 9.69 -7.14
C PHE A 386 34.32 8.84 -7.75
N LYS A 387 34.92 7.94 -6.96
CA LYS A 387 35.70 6.82 -7.49
C LYS A 387 34.74 5.65 -7.77
N ASP A 388 34.58 5.34 -9.05
CA ASP A 388 34.21 4.04 -9.63
C ASP A 388 32.78 3.44 -9.57
N GLU A 389 31.70 4.23 -9.49
CA GLU A 389 30.34 3.75 -9.88
C GLU A 389 29.74 4.52 -11.09
N GLN A 390 30.55 4.69 -12.13
CA GLN A 390 30.33 5.69 -13.18
C GLN A 390 29.33 5.37 -14.31
N LYS A 391 28.56 4.26 -14.27
CA LYS A 391 27.80 3.83 -15.47
C LYS A 391 26.27 3.70 -15.37
N ARG A 392 25.62 3.94 -14.22
CA ARG A 392 24.16 3.73 -14.09
C ARG A 392 23.41 4.75 -13.20
N LEU A 393 23.78 6.02 -13.24
CA LEU A 393 23.00 7.06 -12.55
C LEU A 393 21.81 7.53 -13.42
N PRO A 394 20.58 7.66 -12.87
CA PRO A 394 19.42 8.14 -13.61
C PRO A 394 19.61 9.57 -14.14
N LYS A 395 18.97 9.92 -15.27
CA LYS A 395 19.04 11.23 -15.94
C LYS A 395 18.66 12.45 -15.07
N ILE A 396 18.01 12.25 -13.92
CA ILE A 396 17.73 13.33 -12.96
C ILE A 396 19.03 13.74 -12.22
N VAL A 397 19.97 12.81 -12.03
CA VAL A 397 21.26 13.06 -11.37
C VAL A 397 22.21 13.84 -12.27
N SER A 398 22.08 13.74 -13.60
CA SER A 398 22.91 14.54 -14.51
C SER A 398 22.63 16.05 -14.40
N LYS A 399 21.42 16.46 -14.00
CA LYS A 399 21.12 17.87 -13.69
C LYS A 399 21.84 18.39 -12.43
N ILE A 400 22.13 17.51 -11.46
CA ILE A 400 22.95 17.88 -10.29
C ILE A 400 24.41 18.07 -10.71
N ARG A 401 24.86 17.28 -11.71
CA ARG A 401 26.23 17.26 -12.23
C ARG A 401 26.57 18.46 -13.14
N GLU A 402 25.58 19.09 -13.77
CA GLU A 402 25.78 20.24 -14.68
C GLU A 402 25.92 21.59 -13.96
N SER A 403 25.65 21.66 -12.65
CA SER A 403 26.12 22.78 -11.82
C SER A 403 27.58 22.51 -11.43
N SER A 404 28.49 23.35 -11.88
CA SER A 404 29.95 23.20 -11.74
C SER A 404 30.48 23.25 -10.28
N GLN A 405 29.64 23.04 -9.27
CA GLN A 405 30.01 22.97 -7.85
C GLN A 405 29.24 21.90 -7.01
N GLY A 406 28.41 21.02 -7.60
CA GLY A 406 27.85 19.88 -6.86
C GLY A 406 27.01 20.25 -5.62
N LEU A 407 26.17 21.29 -5.74
CA LEU A 407 25.37 21.83 -4.64
C LEU A 407 24.03 21.05 -4.47
N LEU A 408 23.85 20.34 -3.36
CA LEU A 408 22.60 19.67 -2.99
C LEU A 408 21.72 20.59 -2.13
N LYS A 409 20.66 21.13 -2.73
CA LYS A 409 19.69 21.99 -2.04
C LYS A 409 18.35 21.28 -1.86
N TYR A 410 17.84 21.23 -0.63
CA TYR A 410 16.52 20.68 -0.34
C TYR A 410 15.41 21.71 -0.63
N ASP A 411 14.22 21.22 -0.97
CA ASP A 411 13.04 22.06 -1.10
C ASP A 411 12.65 22.65 0.27
N THR A 412 12.26 23.92 0.29
CA THR A 412 11.86 24.57 1.55
C THR A 412 10.57 23.94 2.11
N PRO A 413 10.58 23.45 3.36
CA PRO A 413 9.40 22.94 4.04
C PRO A 413 8.22 23.91 4.02
N ARG A 414 7.02 23.41 3.71
CA ARG A 414 5.80 24.26 3.67
C ARG A 414 5.55 25.01 4.99
N ILE A 415 5.82 24.36 6.12
CA ILE A 415 5.64 24.96 7.46
C ILE A 415 6.51 26.22 7.68
N ILE A 416 7.71 26.27 7.09
CA ILE A 416 8.63 27.43 7.22
C ILE A 416 8.60 28.38 6.01
N SER A 417 7.76 28.08 5.01
CA SER A 417 7.74 28.84 3.74
C SER A 417 7.22 30.27 3.88
N LYS A 418 6.32 30.51 4.85
CA LYS A 418 5.75 31.83 5.14
C LYS A 418 6.31 32.45 6.42
N ASP A 419 6.40 31.64 7.48
CA ASP A 419 6.93 32.03 8.78
C ASP A 419 7.99 31.00 9.21
N LYS A 420 9.25 31.44 9.28
CA LYS A 420 10.40 30.58 9.58
C LYS A 420 10.37 30.00 10.99
N PHE A 421 9.65 30.64 11.91
CA PHE A 421 9.58 30.25 13.32
C PHE A 421 8.23 29.66 13.68
N ALA A 422 7.34 29.44 12.70
CA ALA A 422 6.01 28.88 12.94
C ALA A 422 6.04 27.60 13.77
N TRP A 423 7.01 26.73 13.50
CA TRP A 423 7.19 25.43 14.16
C TRP A 423 7.55 25.51 15.66
N LEU A 424 8.06 26.65 16.15
CA LEU A 424 8.38 26.85 17.58
C LEU A 424 7.15 27.22 18.42
N ARG A 425 6.08 27.67 17.77
CA ARG A 425 4.89 28.18 18.45
C ARG A 425 4.01 27.05 18.97
N ASP A 426 3.36 27.29 20.10
CA ASP A 426 2.49 26.32 20.76
C ASP A 426 1.20 26.04 19.99
N ASP A 427 0.66 27.05 19.31
CA ASP A 427 -0.53 26.88 18.49
C ASP A 427 -0.27 26.02 17.26
N GLU A 428 0.91 26.14 16.62
CA GLU A 428 1.28 25.25 15.51
C GLU A 428 1.61 23.83 15.99
N PHE A 429 2.22 23.69 17.18
CA PHE A 429 2.43 22.39 17.81
C PHE A 429 1.10 21.67 18.07
N ALA A 430 0.12 22.35 18.67
CA ALA A 430 -1.19 21.77 18.91
C ALA A 430 -2.02 21.56 17.63
N ARG A 431 -1.95 22.49 16.66
CA ARG A 431 -2.63 22.34 15.36
C ARG A 431 -2.15 21.09 14.61
N GLN A 432 -0.87 20.75 14.71
CA GLN A 432 -0.33 19.55 14.06
C GLN A 432 -0.89 18.23 14.62
N ALA A 433 -1.37 18.20 15.87
CA ALA A 433 -2.02 17.02 16.44
C ALA A 433 -3.35 16.65 15.73
N ILE A 434 -4.00 17.61 15.06
CA ILE A 434 -5.26 17.41 14.31
C ILE A 434 -5.14 17.63 12.80
N ALA A 435 -4.11 18.34 12.34
CA ALA A 435 -3.94 18.74 10.94
C ALA A 435 -2.47 18.74 10.50
N GLY A 436 -1.65 17.94 11.15
CA GLY A 436 -0.24 17.73 10.84
C GLY A 436 0.01 16.43 10.06
N ILE A 437 1.19 15.85 10.27
CA ILE A 437 1.57 14.59 9.63
C ILE A 437 0.91 13.36 10.28
N ASN A 438 0.59 13.45 11.58
CA ASN A 438 0.04 12.35 12.36
C ASN A 438 -1.29 12.73 13.08
N PRO A 439 -2.36 13.08 12.34
CA PRO A 439 -3.58 13.63 12.91
C PRO A 439 -4.55 12.58 13.50
N VAL A 440 -4.05 11.40 13.87
CA VAL A 440 -4.88 10.22 14.19
C VAL A 440 -4.64 9.66 15.60
N ASN A 441 -3.84 10.34 16.43
CA ASN A 441 -3.49 9.89 17.78
C ASN A 441 -4.06 10.76 18.91
N ILE A 442 -4.59 11.94 18.59
CA ILE A 442 -5.20 12.78 19.62
C ILE A 442 -6.54 12.18 20.07
N GLU A 443 -6.78 12.18 21.36
CA GLU A 443 -7.98 11.64 21.99
C GLU A 443 -8.59 12.69 22.91
N ARG A 444 -9.90 12.62 23.14
CA ARG A 444 -10.52 13.39 24.23
C ARG A 444 -10.12 12.76 25.56
N LEU A 445 -9.70 13.57 26.51
CA LEU A 445 -9.35 13.09 27.84
C LEU A 445 -10.63 12.70 28.60
N GLU A 446 -10.71 11.45 29.05
CA GLU A 446 -11.88 10.95 29.77
C GLU A 446 -11.75 11.07 31.29
N VAL A 447 -10.55 10.88 31.83
CA VAL A 447 -10.25 10.94 33.26
C VAL A 447 -9.02 11.81 33.51
N PHE A 448 -9.03 12.55 34.61
CA PHE A 448 -7.89 13.36 35.05
C PHE A 448 -7.55 13.03 36.52
N PRO A 449 -6.26 12.78 36.84
CA PRO A 449 -5.12 12.65 35.92
C PRO A 449 -5.24 11.41 34.99
N PRO A 450 -4.56 11.39 33.83
CA PRO A 450 -4.59 10.23 32.94
C PRO A 450 -3.98 9.00 33.61
N VAL A 451 -4.47 7.82 33.24
CA VAL A 451 -4.08 6.53 33.81
C VAL A 451 -3.47 5.66 32.72
N SER A 452 -2.35 5.01 33.03
CA SER A 452 -1.68 4.05 32.14
C SER A 452 -2.39 2.69 32.18
N GLU A 453 -2.48 2.02 31.04
CA GLU A 453 -3.06 0.68 30.89
C GLU A 453 -2.02 -0.44 31.07
N LEU A 454 -0.74 -0.08 31.22
CA LEU A 454 0.34 -1.03 31.44
C LEU A 454 0.23 -1.76 32.78
N ASP A 455 0.71 -3.01 32.81
CA ASP A 455 0.65 -3.86 34.01
C ASP A 455 1.45 -3.25 35.18
N PRO A 456 0.77 -2.87 36.30
CA PRO A 456 1.43 -2.27 37.45
C PRO A 456 2.45 -3.20 38.13
N THR A 457 2.33 -4.52 37.96
CA THR A 457 3.27 -5.49 38.52
C THR A 457 4.61 -5.50 37.78
N ILE A 458 4.61 -5.07 36.51
CA ILE A 458 5.81 -5.00 35.66
C ILE A 458 6.39 -3.58 35.68
N TYR A 459 5.54 -2.55 35.55
CA TYR A 459 5.97 -1.18 35.31
C TYR A 459 5.83 -0.26 36.53
N GLY A 460 5.35 -0.77 37.67
CA GLY A 460 5.19 -0.02 38.91
C GLY A 460 3.93 0.86 38.93
N PRO A 461 3.93 1.95 39.74
CA PRO A 461 2.76 2.82 39.88
C PRO A 461 2.36 3.50 38.56
N GLN A 462 1.10 3.29 38.16
CA GLN A 462 0.54 3.73 36.87
C GLN A 462 -0.02 5.17 36.91
N GLU A 463 -0.02 5.81 38.07
CA GLU A 463 -0.56 7.15 38.27
C GLU A 463 0.30 8.19 37.56
N SER A 464 -0.32 9.03 36.73
CA SER A 464 0.37 10.19 36.15
C SER A 464 0.80 11.18 37.24
N ALA A 465 1.93 11.86 37.01
CA ALA A 465 2.39 12.98 37.83
C ALA A 465 1.62 14.28 37.56
N LEU A 466 0.70 14.29 36.58
CA LEU A 466 -0.18 15.42 36.31
C LEU A 466 -1.11 15.68 37.51
N LYS A 467 -1.31 16.97 37.79
CA LYS A 467 -2.11 17.49 38.91
C LYS A 467 -2.84 18.73 38.44
N GLU A 468 -3.96 19.05 39.09
CA GLU A 468 -4.78 20.20 38.70
C GLU A 468 -4.00 21.52 38.75
N GLU A 469 -3.10 21.67 39.73
CA GLU A 469 -2.20 22.82 39.88
C GLU A 469 -1.33 23.09 38.62
N HIS A 470 -1.03 22.06 37.82
CA HIS A 470 -0.27 22.20 36.58
C HIS A 470 -1.09 22.80 35.43
N ILE A 471 -2.42 22.68 35.45
CA ILE A 471 -3.28 23.01 34.30
C ILE A 471 -4.30 24.11 34.56
N VAL A 472 -4.73 24.32 35.81
CA VAL A 472 -5.85 25.22 36.16
C VAL A 472 -5.68 26.64 35.62
N GLY A 473 -4.44 27.17 35.61
CA GLY A 473 -4.11 28.49 35.05
C GLY A 473 -4.27 28.61 33.52
N HIS A 474 -4.60 27.51 32.83
CA HIS A 474 -4.74 27.44 31.38
C HIS A 474 -6.14 27.06 30.89
N LEU A 475 -7.10 26.89 31.80
CA LEU A 475 -8.47 26.43 31.50
C LEU A 475 -9.50 27.56 31.38
N ASN A 476 -9.06 28.80 31.18
CA ASN A 476 -9.94 29.98 31.07
C ASN A 476 -10.92 30.14 32.25
N GLY A 477 -10.46 29.85 33.47
CA GLY A 477 -11.24 29.99 34.70
C GLY A 477 -12.07 28.76 35.07
N MET A 478 -12.06 27.70 34.27
CA MET A 478 -12.68 26.41 34.60
C MET A 478 -11.81 25.60 35.56
N SER A 479 -12.42 24.73 36.37
CA SER A 479 -11.72 23.62 37.03
C SER A 479 -11.36 22.51 36.03
N ALA A 480 -10.48 21.59 36.42
CA ALA A 480 -10.19 20.41 35.61
C ALA A 480 -11.44 19.55 35.38
N GLU A 481 -12.30 19.41 36.39
CA GLU A 481 -13.54 18.66 36.33
C GLU A 481 -14.57 19.29 35.36
N GLU A 482 -14.72 20.62 35.41
CA GLU A 482 -15.58 21.35 34.47
C GLU A 482 -15.07 21.20 33.03
N ALA A 483 -13.76 21.33 32.82
CA ALA A 483 -13.16 21.18 31.50
C ALA A 483 -13.28 19.76 30.93
N LEU A 484 -13.21 18.72 31.78
CA LEU A 484 -13.52 17.34 31.40
C LEU A 484 -14.98 17.18 30.99
N LYS A 485 -15.90 17.64 31.84
CA LYS A 485 -17.35 17.52 31.64
C LYS A 485 -17.81 18.22 30.36
N ASP A 486 -17.23 19.37 30.05
CA ASP A 486 -17.54 20.15 28.85
C ASP A 486 -16.75 19.69 27.61
N ASN A 487 -16.06 18.54 27.69
CA ASN A 487 -15.26 17.93 26.62
C ASN A 487 -14.21 18.90 26.04
N LYS A 488 -13.54 19.67 26.91
CA LYS A 488 -12.53 20.66 26.54
C LYS A 488 -11.10 20.16 26.67
N LEU A 489 -10.87 19.02 27.32
CA LEU A 489 -9.55 18.43 27.49
C LEU A 489 -9.29 17.31 26.48
N PHE A 490 -8.11 17.35 25.87
CA PHE A 490 -7.62 16.37 24.93
C PHE A 490 -6.21 15.92 25.31
N ILE A 491 -5.82 14.74 24.88
CA ILE A 491 -4.52 14.15 25.18
C ILE A 491 -3.88 13.57 23.92
N LEU A 492 -2.56 13.72 23.82
CA LEU A 492 -1.71 12.90 22.97
C LEU A 492 -0.86 12.03 23.89
N ASP A 493 -1.17 10.74 23.96
CA ASP A 493 -0.55 9.80 24.87
C ASP A 493 0.39 8.83 24.12
N HIS A 494 1.69 8.98 24.35
CA HIS A 494 2.74 8.08 23.86
C HIS A 494 3.43 7.33 25.00
N HIS A 495 2.94 7.45 26.23
CA HIS A 495 3.56 6.83 27.40
C HIS A 495 3.57 5.32 27.27
N ASP A 496 2.41 4.71 27.05
CA ASP A 496 2.26 3.24 27.07
C ASP A 496 2.96 2.59 25.88
N VAL A 497 3.05 3.31 24.76
CA VAL A 497 3.78 2.87 23.56
C VAL A 497 5.29 2.81 23.80
N TYR A 498 5.85 3.77 24.54
CA TYR A 498 7.30 3.90 24.70
C TYR A 498 7.84 3.26 25.98
N LEU A 499 7.13 3.37 27.10
CA LEU A 499 7.60 2.94 28.42
C LEU A 499 8.20 1.53 28.42
N PRO A 500 7.60 0.51 27.75
CA PRO A 500 8.16 -0.85 27.69
C PRO A 500 9.54 -0.97 27.05
N PHE A 501 9.95 0.04 26.26
CA PHE A 501 11.19 0.01 25.48
C PHE A 501 12.24 1.00 26.00
N LEU A 502 11.90 1.90 26.93
CA LEU A 502 12.76 3.03 27.29
C LEU A 502 14.10 2.62 27.90
N ASP A 503 14.16 1.60 28.76
CA ASP A 503 15.43 1.16 29.34
C ASP A 503 16.41 0.70 28.27
N ARG A 504 15.93 -0.09 27.29
CA ARG A 504 16.71 -0.56 26.16
C ARG A 504 17.10 0.58 25.23
N ILE A 505 16.16 1.46 24.87
CA ILE A 505 16.42 2.64 24.03
C ILE A 505 17.46 3.56 24.67
N ASN A 506 17.35 3.80 25.98
CA ASN A 506 18.23 4.70 26.70
C ASN A 506 19.60 4.08 27.00
N ALA A 507 19.73 2.76 26.94
CA ALA A 507 21.02 2.06 26.99
C ALA A 507 21.82 2.18 25.67
N LEU A 508 21.17 2.49 24.55
CA LEU A 508 21.86 2.73 23.28
C LEU A 508 22.68 4.01 23.33
N ASP A 509 23.88 3.95 22.75
CA ASP A 509 24.76 5.12 22.66
C ASP A 509 24.13 6.24 21.82
N GLY A 510 24.33 7.48 22.25
CA GLY A 510 23.79 8.68 21.60
C GLY A 510 22.26 8.84 21.60
N ARG A 511 21.51 7.97 22.31
CA ARG A 511 20.02 7.99 22.30
C ARG A 511 19.45 8.15 23.70
N LYS A 512 18.46 9.03 23.84
CA LYS A 512 17.68 9.23 25.07
C LYS A 512 16.23 9.58 24.72
N ALA A 513 15.28 8.96 25.42
CA ALA A 513 13.86 9.12 25.24
C ALA A 513 13.12 9.12 26.58
N TYR A 514 11.91 9.69 26.54
CA TYR A 514 10.90 9.60 27.59
C TYR A 514 9.63 9.01 26.96
N GLY A 515 8.78 8.42 27.79
CA GLY A 515 7.37 8.23 27.47
C GLY A 515 6.66 9.56 27.72
N THR A 516 5.93 10.06 26.72
CA THR A 516 5.33 11.41 26.79
C THR A 516 3.81 11.37 26.86
N ARG A 517 3.23 12.24 27.69
CA ARG A 517 1.80 12.61 27.63
C ARG A 517 1.67 14.11 27.45
N THR A 518 0.84 14.55 26.53
CA THR A 518 0.60 15.97 26.29
C THR A 518 -0.88 16.30 26.44
N LEU A 519 -1.21 17.23 27.32
CA LEU A 519 -2.57 17.72 27.47
C LEU A 519 -2.81 18.98 26.63
N PHE A 520 -3.98 19.04 26.02
CA PHE A 520 -4.46 20.19 25.27
C PHE A 520 -5.82 20.66 25.79
N PHE A 521 -6.05 21.96 25.75
CA PHE A 521 -7.32 22.60 26.03
C PHE A 521 -7.94 23.17 24.75
N LEU A 522 -9.21 22.89 24.50
CA LEU A 522 -9.99 23.47 23.42
C LEU A 522 -10.50 24.86 23.83
N THR A 523 -9.89 25.88 23.24
CA THR A 523 -10.23 27.27 23.54
C THR A 523 -11.62 27.66 23.01
N PRO A 524 -12.24 28.72 23.53
CA PRO A 524 -13.48 29.29 22.98
C PRO A 524 -13.37 29.73 21.51
N LEU A 525 -12.15 29.96 21.00
CA LEU A 525 -11.89 30.29 19.59
C LEU A 525 -11.88 29.04 18.69
N GLY A 526 -12.06 27.84 19.23
CA GLY A 526 -12.06 26.59 18.48
C GLY A 526 -10.66 26.07 18.15
N THR A 527 -9.61 26.58 18.80
CA THR A 527 -8.23 26.11 18.63
C THR A 527 -7.75 25.31 19.84
N LEU A 528 -6.87 24.33 19.61
CA LEU A 528 -6.20 23.60 20.67
C LEU A 528 -5.00 24.39 21.18
N LYS A 529 -4.84 24.41 22.50
CA LYS A 529 -3.69 24.99 23.20
C LYS A 529 -3.01 23.88 24.01
N PRO A 530 -1.69 23.66 23.89
CA PRO A 530 -0.99 22.72 24.76
C PRO A 530 -0.86 23.33 26.16
N ILE A 531 -1.16 22.56 27.21
CA ILE A 531 -1.27 23.06 28.59
C ILE A 531 -0.40 22.31 29.60
N ALA A 532 0.05 21.10 29.29
CA ALA A 532 1.04 20.38 30.09
C ALA A 532 1.69 19.25 29.26
N ILE A 533 2.95 18.92 29.59
CA ILE A 533 3.66 17.75 29.08
C ILE A 533 4.23 16.97 30.27
N GLU A 534 3.89 15.69 30.36
CA GLU A 534 4.54 14.74 31.26
C GLU A 534 5.65 13.98 30.51
N LEU A 535 6.82 13.90 31.13
CA LEU A 535 7.96 13.10 30.69
C LEU A 535 8.21 11.99 31.71
N SER A 536 8.07 10.74 31.28
CA SER A 536 8.18 9.55 32.14
C SER A 536 9.35 8.67 31.73
N LEU A 537 10.02 8.11 32.73
CA LEU A 537 11.02 7.05 32.63
C LEU A 537 10.51 5.82 33.38
N PRO A 538 11.03 4.61 33.06
CA PRO A 538 10.76 3.42 33.85
C PRO A 538 11.22 3.61 35.30
N HIS A 539 10.55 2.94 36.23
CA HIS A 539 10.91 3.03 37.64
C HIS A 539 12.22 2.27 37.89
N THR A 540 13.33 3.00 38.05
CA THR A 540 14.58 2.48 38.59
C THR A 540 14.59 2.78 40.09
N GLY A 541 14.82 1.77 40.93
CA GLY A 541 14.60 1.86 42.39
C GLY A 541 15.25 3.08 43.09
N HIS A 542 14.66 3.42 44.25
CA HIS A 542 15.01 4.46 45.24
C HIS A 542 15.78 5.72 44.78
N GLY A 543 15.06 6.85 44.71
CA GLY A 543 15.61 8.19 44.99
C GLY A 543 15.54 9.22 43.85
N SER A 544 15.19 8.82 42.63
CA SER A 544 15.00 9.75 41.50
C SER A 544 13.53 9.78 41.07
N SER A 545 12.98 10.99 40.80
CA SER A 545 11.63 11.12 40.26
C SER A 545 11.60 10.61 38.83
N SER A 546 10.98 9.44 38.61
CA SER A 546 10.84 8.84 37.27
C SER A 546 9.90 9.63 36.35
N LYS A 547 9.12 10.57 36.89
CA LYS A 547 8.16 11.39 36.13
C LYS A 547 8.41 12.87 36.38
N ARG A 548 8.19 13.70 35.36
CA ARG A 548 8.36 15.18 35.41
C ARG A 548 7.24 15.83 34.61
N VAL A 549 6.63 16.88 35.14
CA VAL A 549 5.62 17.67 34.42
C VAL A 549 6.18 19.05 34.10
N LEU A 550 5.95 19.49 32.87
CA LEU A 550 6.25 20.83 32.40
C LEU A 550 4.96 21.51 31.96
N SER A 551 4.78 22.78 32.35
CA SER A 551 3.70 23.64 31.93
C SER A 551 4.21 24.72 30.95
N PRO A 552 3.31 25.40 30.21
CA PRO A 552 3.64 26.55 29.40
C PRO A 552 4.50 27.58 30.14
N PRO A 553 5.50 28.18 29.47
CA PRO A 553 6.57 28.89 30.14
C PRO A 553 6.14 30.25 30.68
N VAL A 554 6.76 30.65 31.79
CA VAL A 554 6.56 31.96 32.45
C VAL A 554 7.82 32.83 32.42
N ASP A 555 8.97 32.24 32.07
CA ASP A 555 10.27 32.91 31.99
C ASP A 555 11.15 32.27 30.89
N ALA A 556 12.37 32.79 30.73
CA ALA A 556 13.30 32.31 29.70
C ALA A 556 13.76 30.86 29.91
N THR A 557 13.98 30.43 31.16
CA THR A 557 14.46 29.08 31.49
C THR A 557 13.38 28.05 31.22
N THR A 558 12.18 28.31 31.73
CA THR A 558 11.00 27.48 31.51
C THR A 558 10.62 27.42 30.04
N ASN A 559 10.85 28.48 29.27
CA ASN A 559 10.65 28.47 27.82
C ASN A 559 11.52 27.42 27.12
N TRP A 560 12.81 27.35 27.42
CA TRP A 560 13.68 26.36 26.78
C TRP A 560 13.38 24.93 27.27
N LEU A 561 13.04 24.75 28.55
CA LEU A 561 12.59 23.46 29.06
C LEU A 561 11.30 22.98 28.36
N TRP A 562 10.35 23.89 28.13
CA TRP A 562 9.12 23.61 27.39
C TRP A 562 9.40 23.22 25.93
N GLN A 563 10.30 23.93 25.25
CA GLN A 563 10.70 23.57 23.88
C GLN A 563 11.37 22.18 23.82
N LEU A 564 12.20 21.83 24.82
CA LEU A 564 12.80 20.50 24.92
C LEU A 564 11.75 19.41 25.19
N ALA A 565 10.75 19.68 26.04
CA ALA A 565 9.64 18.76 26.26
C ALA A 565 8.84 18.52 24.97
N LYS A 566 8.50 19.58 24.23
CA LYS A 566 7.86 19.46 22.90
C LYS A 566 8.74 18.67 21.92
N ALA A 567 10.06 18.83 21.95
CA ALA A 567 10.96 18.05 21.11
C ALA A 567 10.89 16.53 21.42
N HIS A 568 10.80 16.15 22.70
CA HIS A 568 10.58 14.75 23.09
C HIS A 568 9.21 14.23 22.63
N VAL A 569 8.13 15.01 22.79
CA VAL A 569 6.81 14.66 22.27
C VAL A 569 6.86 14.45 20.75
N CYS A 570 7.44 15.40 20.01
CA CYS A 570 7.61 15.29 18.56
C CYS A 570 8.45 14.07 18.16
N SER A 571 9.42 13.67 18.97
CA SER A 571 10.25 12.47 18.73
C SER A 571 9.45 11.18 18.91
N ASN A 572 8.63 11.08 19.96
CA ASN A 572 7.70 9.96 20.13
C ASN A 572 6.65 9.93 19.01
N ASP A 573 5.99 11.07 18.74
CA ASP A 573 4.96 11.17 17.72
C ASP A 573 5.50 10.84 16.34
N ALA A 574 6.74 11.24 16.04
CA ALA A 574 7.46 10.86 14.84
C ALA A 574 7.62 9.34 14.69
N GLY A 575 7.99 8.66 15.78
CA GLY A 575 8.14 7.20 15.82
C GLY A 575 6.80 6.49 15.64
N VAL A 576 5.78 6.86 16.41
CA VAL A 576 4.43 6.28 16.29
C VAL A 576 3.84 6.52 14.91
N HIS A 577 3.98 7.74 14.37
CA HIS A 577 3.59 8.04 13.00
C HIS A 577 4.23 7.06 12.01
N GLN A 578 5.55 6.93 12.01
CA GLN A 578 6.23 6.14 10.98
C GLN A 578 6.05 4.63 11.16
N LEU A 579 6.16 4.13 12.40
CA LEU A 579 6.18 2.71 12.70
C LEU A 579 4.78 2.11 12.81
N VAL A 580 3.82 2.88 13.34
CA VAL A 580 2.47 2.40 13.64
C VAL A 580 1.48 2.91 12.60
N ASN A 581 1.24 4.23 12.55
CA ASN A 581 0.15 4.76 11.71
C ASN A 581 0.45 4.70 10.22
N HIS A 582 1.72 4.80 9.83
CA HIS A 582 2.15 4.74 8.45
C HIS A 582 2.54 3.31 8.06
N TRP A 583 3.64 2.77 8.59
CA TRP A 583 4.12 1.45 8.19
C TRP A 583 3.14 0.33 8.55
N LEU A 584 2.77 0.17 9.82
CA LEU A 584 1.92 -0.95 10.23
C LEU A 584 0.51 -0.84 9.64
N ARG A 585 -0.24 0.21 10.00
CA ARG A 585 -1.67 0.35 9.70
C ARG A 585 -1.98 0.49 8.20
N THR A 586 -1.01 0.94 7.39
CA THR A 586 -1.18 1.01 5.92
C THR A 586 -0.37 -0.06 5.19
N HIS A 587 0.96 0.01 5.21
CA HIS A 587 1.80 -0.86 4.39
C HIS A 587 1.71 -2.34 4.80
N ALA A 588 2.02 -2.66 6.07
CA ALA A 588 2.10 -4.04 6.52
C ALA A 588 0.73 -4.71 6.62
N CYS A 589 -0.29 -4.01 7.11
CA CYS A 589 -1.64 -4.56 7.23
C CYS A 589 -2.36 -4.71 5.89
N LEU A 590 -2.05 -3.91 4.85
CA LEU A 590 -2.65 -4.06 3.52
C LEU A 590 -2.09 -5.25 2.73
N GLU A 591 -0.80 -5.56 2.90
CA GLU A 591 -0.10 -6.61 2.14
C GLU A 591 -0.80 -8.00 2.21
N PRO A 592 -1.24 -8.51 3.39
CA PRO A 592 -2.03 -9.75 3.46
C PRO A 592 -3.32 -9.75 2.63
N PHE A 593 -4.02 -8.63 2.54
CA PHE A 593 -5.26 -8.52 1.75
C PHE A 593 -4.98 -8.59 0.25
N ILE A 594 -3.88 -7.99 -0.20
CA ILE A 594 -3.43 -8.07 -1.60
C ILE A 594 -3.11 -9.53 -1.93
N LEU A 595 -2.28 -10.17 -1.10
CA LEU A 595 -1.94 -11.59 -1.28
C LEU A 595 -3.21 -12.47 -1.31
N ALA A 596 -4.16 -12.24 -0.40
CA ALA A 596 -5.42 -12.99 -0.38
C ALA A 596 -6.27 -12.75 -1.63
N ALA A 597 -6.35 -11.51 -2.10
CA ALA A 597 -7.12 -11.14 -3.29
C ALA A 597 -6.62 -11.89 -4.53
N HIS A 598 -5.31 -11.82 -4.82
CA HIS A 598 -4.74 -12.53 -5.98
C HIS A 598 -4.79 -14.06 -5.84
N ARG A 599 -4.74 -14.59 -4.62
CA ARG A 599 -4.79 -16.05 -4.36
C ARG A 599 -6.18 -16.65 -4.45
N GLN A 600 -7.23 -15.88 -4.17
CA GLN A 600 -8.59 -16.42 -3.96
C GLN A 600 -9.64 -15.83 -4.91
N MET A 601 -9.39 -14.67 -5.51
CA MET A 601 -10.33 -14.03 -6.42
C MET A 601 -9.75 -13.99 -7.84
N SER A 602 -10.48 -14.59 -8.78
CA SER A 602 -10.12 -14.52 -10.20
C SER A 602 -10.19 -13.08 -10.70
N ALA A 603 -9.43 -12.74 -11.75
CA ALA A 603 -9.54 -11.46 -12.45
C ALA A 603 -10.97 -11.15 -13.00
N MET A 604 -11.83 -12.18 -13.10
CA MET A 604 -13.26 -12.02 -13.42
C MET A 604 -14.11 -11.64 -12.20
N HIS A 605 -13.63 -11.81 -10.97
CA HIS A 605 -14.43 -11.57 -9.77
C HIS A 605 -14.73 -10.07 -9.62
N PRO A 606 -16.00 -9.66 -9.42
CA PRO A 606 -16.37 -8.25 -9.35
C PRO A 606 -15.65 -7.50 -8.21
N ILE A 607 -15.50 -8.14 -7.04
CA ILE A 607 -14.74 -7.55 -5.91
C ILE A 607 -13.24 -7.44 -6.22
N PHE A 608 -12.65 -8.37 -6.99
CA PHE A 608 -11.26 -8.23 -7.39
C PHE A 608 -11.09 -7.01 -8.29
N LYS A 609 -11.96 -6.85 -9.29
CA LYS A 609 -11.96 -5.67 -10.18
C LYS A 609 -12.12 -4.35 -9.43
N LEU A 610 -12.92 -4.35 -8.35
CA LEU A 610 -13.10 -3.18 -7.48
C LEU A 610 -11.82 -2.86 -6.70
N LEU A 611 -11.14 -3.87 -6.16
CA LEU A 611 -10.00 -3.69 -5.26
C LEU A 611 -8.65 -3.52 -5.97
N ASP A 612 -8.45 -4.15 -7.13
CA ASP A 612 -7.20 -4.20 -7.88
C ASP A 612 -6.50 -2.82 -8.05
N PRO A 613 -7.21 -1.73 -8.41
CA PRO A 613 -6.59 -0.41 -8.51
C PRO A 613 -6.00 0.13 -7.19
N HIS A 614 -6.53 -0.30 -6.05
CA HIS A 614 -6.10 0.11 -4.71
C HIS A 614 -4.93 -0.72 -4.17
N MET A 615 -4.57 -1.81 -4.83
CA MET A 615 -3.47 -2.71 -4.43
C MET A 615 -2.14 -2.34 -5.11
N ARG A 616 -2.24 -1.58 -6.20
CA ARG A 616 -1.12 -1.21 -7.08
C ARG A 616 0.09 -0.72 -6.30
N TYR A 617 1.25 -1.33 -6.58
CA TYR A 617 2.58 -0.93 -6.10
C TYR A 617 2.88 -1.19 -4.62
N THR A 618 1.91 -1.62 -3.82
CA THR A 618 2.13 -1.88 -2.38
C THR A 618 3.13 -3.01 -2.14
N LEU A 619 3.09 -4.09 -2.92
CA LEU A 619 4.01 -5.22 -2.73
C LEU A 619 5.47 -4.83 -3.06
N GLU A 620 5.71 -4.09 -4.15
CA GLU A 620 7.05 -3.63 -4.52
C GLU A 620 7.60 -2.62 -3.50
N ILE A 621 6.81 -1.63 -3.06
CA ILE A 621 7.31 -0.66 -2.08
C ILE A 621 7.61 -1.34 -0.73
N ASN A 622 6.79 -2.31 -0.31
CA ASN A 622 7.04 -3.06 0.92
C ASN A 622 8.29 -3.94 0.79
N ALA A 623 8.51 -4.59 -0.35
CA ALA A 623 9.72 -5.36 -0.63
C ALA A 623 10.98 -4.48 -0.58
N LEU A 624 10.92 -3.28 -1.15
CA LEU A 624 12.00 -2.28 -1.08
C LEU A 624 12.21 -1.73 0.33
N ALA A 625 11.13 -1.57 1.11
CA ALA A 625 11.21 -1.17 2.51
C ALA A 625 11.91 -2.22 3.37
N ARG A 626 11.57 -3.50 3.21
CA ARG A 626 12.32 -4.61 3.86
C ARG A 626 13.77 -4.68 3.42
N GLN A 627 14.07 -4.24 2.19
CA GLN A 627 15.43 -4.27 1.68
C GLN A 627 16.34 -3.17 2.26
N SER A 628 15.80 -1.97 2.50
CA SER A 628 16.65 -0.78 2.78
C SER A 628 16.10 0.22 3.81
N LEU A 629 14.84 0.10 4.21
CA LEU A 629 14.17 1.07 5.09
C LEU A 629 14.08 0.54 6.53
N ILE A 630 13.41 -0.60 6.72
CA ILE A 630 13.06 -1.16 8.04
C ILE A 630 13.93 -2.37 8.47
N ASN A 631 14.97 -2.67 7.70
CA ASN A 631 15.91 -3.72 8.03
C ASN A 631 16.90 -3.31 9.11
N ALA A 632 17.63 -4.28 9.65
CA ALA A 632 18.77 -4.04 10.54
C ALA A 632 19.78 -3.06 9.90
N GLY A 633 20.08 -1.97 10.59
CA GLY A 633 20.94 -0.87 10.10
C GLY A 633 20.34 -0.07 8.93
N GLY A 634 19.05 -0.24 8.65
CA GLY A 634 18.33 0.50 7.62
C GLY A 634 18.01 1.95 8.05
N VAL A 635 17.44 2.71 7.11
CA VAL A 635 17.16 4.15 7.32
C VAL A 635 16.30 4.42 8.56
N ILE A 636 15.30 3.60 8.86
CA ILE A 636 14.44 3.80 10.03
C ILE A 636 15.23 3.62 11.33
N GLU A 637 15.98 2.52 11.48
CA GLU A 637 16.78 2.31 12.69
C GLU A 637 17.84 3.40 12.87
N SER A 638 18.46 3.86 11.78
CA SER A 638 19.48 4.92 11.83
C SER A 638 18.91 6.30 12.18
N CYS A 639 17.66 6.62 11.79
CA CYS A 639 17.12 7.97 11.89
C CYS A 639 16.08 8.17 12.99
N PHE A 640 15.52 7.11 13.58
CA PHE A 640 14.47 7.21 14.60
C PHE A 640 14.99 6.75 15.95
N THR A 641 14.60 7.47 17.01
CA THR A 641 15.08 7.29 18.39
C THR A 641 15.10 5.84 18.88
N PRO A 642 14.08 4.98 18.60
CA PRO A 642 14.10 3.60 19.09
C PRO A 642 15.23 2.71 18.53
N GLY A 643 15.88 3.11 17.43
CA GLY A 643 17.00 2.35 16.88
C GLY A 643 16.58 0.95 16.44
N GLU A 644 17.31 -0.06 16.88
CA GLU A 644 17.04 -1.48 16.59
C GLU A 644 15.69 -2.00 17.13
N TYR A 645 15.04 -1.27 18.06
CA TYR A 645 13.74 -1.66 18.63
C TYR A 645 12.53 -1.13 17.84
N CYS A 646 12.76 -0.41 16.74
CA CYS A 646 11.69 0.19 15.92
C CYS A 646 10.62 -0.83 15.52
N MET A 647 11.03 -2.00 15.05
CA MET A 647 10.09 -3.02 14.56
C MET A 647 9.43 -3.82 15.69
N GLU A 648 10.02 -3.85 16.89
CA GLU A 648 9.38 -4.42 18.08
C GLU A 648 8.23 -3.51 18.57
N ILE A 649 8.41 -2.19 18.57
CA ILE A 649 7.33 -1.22 18.87
C ILE A 649 6.17 -1.39 17.88
N SER A 650 6.50 -1.51 16.58
CA SER A 650 5.49 -1.77 15.56
C SER A 650 4.73 -3.08 15.81
N ALA A 651 5.41 -4.13 16.26
CA ALA A 651 4.78 -5.41 16.57
C ALA A 651 3.92 -5.38 17.83
N ALA A 652 4.36 -4.70 18.89
CA ALA A 652 3.54 -4.49 20.08
C ALA A 652 2.25 -3.73 19.74
N ALA A 653 2.34 -2.66 18.94
CA ALA A 653 1.17 -1.92 18.49
C ALA A 653 0.20 -2.78 17.65
N TYR A 654 0.71 -3.73 16.87
CA TYR A 654 -0.13 -4.69 16.14
C TYR A 654 -0.87 -5.64 17.10
N GLN A 655 -0.16 -6.16 18.08
CA GLN A 655 -0.72 -7.10 19.05
C GLN A 655 -1.81 -6.46 19.92
N ASP A 656 -1.53 -5.26 20.43
CA ASP A 656 -2.32 -4.67 21.51
C ASP A 656 -3.41 -3.70 20.99
N HIS A 657 -3.20 -3.07 19.83
CA HIS A 657 -4.08 -1.97 19.37
C HIS A 657 -4.69 -2.14 17.98
N TRP A 658 -4.18 -3.06 17.13
CA TRP A 658 -4.69 -3.18 15.77
C TRP A 658 -5.97 -4.01 15.70
N ARG A 659 -7.02 -3.41 15.12
CA ARG A 659 -8.37 -3.98 15.01
C ARG A 659 -8.96 -3.58 13.66
N PHE A 660 -9.13 -4.54 12.74
CA PHE A 660 -9.62 -4.25 11.39
C PHE A 660 -10.97 -3.49 11.38
N ASP A 661 -11.87 -3.82 12.30
CA ASP A 661 -13.19 -3.18 12.43
C ASP A 661 -13.13 -1.73 12.95
N GLN A 662 -12.00 -1.32 13.52
CA GLN A 662 -11.76 0.04 14.03
C GLN A 662 -10.95 0.92 13.07
N GLU A 663 -10.43 0.38 11.96
CA GLU A 663 -9.65 1.16 10.98
C GLU A 663 -10.52 2.07 10.09
N GLY A 664 -11.84 1.86 10.07
CA GLY A 664 -12.76 2.75 9.38
C GLY A 664 -12.82 4.12 10.07
N LEU A 665 -12.71 5.22 9.30
CA LEU A 665 -12.63 6.58 9.85
C LEU A 665 -13.71 6.90 10.90
N PRO A 666 -15.01 6.59 10.72
CA PRO A 666 -16.01 6.85 11.76
C PRO A 666 -15.75 6.08 13.06
N ALA A 667 -15.37 4.81 12.96
CA ALA A 667 -15.10 3.96 14.13
C ALA A 667 -13.85 4.45 14.88
N ASP A 668 -12.80 4.85 14.16
CA ASP A 668 -11.58 5.43 14.75
C ASP A 668 -11.87 6.75 15.49
N LEU A 669 -12.68 7.65 14.89
CA LEU A 669 -13.05 8.92 15.52
C LEU A 669 -13.91 8.72 16.78
N ILE A 670 -14.85 7.77 16.76
CA ILE A 670 -15.69 7.42 17.92
C ILE A 670 -14.82 6.83 19.04
N ARG A 671 -13.93 5.90 18.69
CA ARG A 671 -13.01 5.27 19.65
C ARG A 671 -12.14 6.29 20.39
N ARG A 672 -11.64 7.30 19.67
CA ARG A 672 -10.83 8.38 20.26
C ARG A 672 -11.67 9.50 20.89
N PHE A 673 -13.00 9.37 20.84
CA PHE A 673 -13.98 10.34 21.33
C PHE A 673 -13.80 11.76 20.76
N VAL A 674 -13.42 11.85 19.49
CA VAL A 674 -13.21 13.13 18.77
C VAL A 674 -14.32 13.46 17.76
N ILE A 675 -15.44 12.72 17.81
CA ILE A 675 -16.68 13.02 17.10
C ILE A 675 -17.86 12.81 18.05
N PHE A 676 -18.88 13.68 17.96
CA PHE A 676 -20.09 13.64 18.78
C PHE A 676 -21.29 13.18 17.96
#